data_AF-A0A3N1JJF5-F1
#
_entry.id   AF-A0A3N1JJF5-F1
#
_cell.length_a   1.000
_cell.length_b   1.000
_cell.length_c   1.000
_cell.angle_alpha   90.00
_cell.angle_beta   90.00
_cell.angle_gamma   90.00
#
_symmetry.space_group_name_H-M   'P 1'
#
loop_
_entity.id
_entity.type
_entity.pdbx_description
1 polymer ?
#
loop_
_entity_poly.entity_id
_entity_poly.type
_entity_poly.pdbx_seq_one_letter_code
_entity_poly.pdbx_strand_id
1 'polypeptide(L)'
;MAWVGTPAQRPATTLSTLQAALNAAPAGATVSFDPNDYVFTTALTVQRRVTLASAADSTLFARFTVSAGGLTAASTVRFGVSATPVFSVTGSGVALADLRVSNPNGVLRPTGVQLGAGVTGVTIADFTMDGGGQASAFGVNLTTGSATVTDPTISGVATGVGVTSTSTASGIAVRGGTITAATTGIALGTATAPEVAGTTVTGPGALGTGIDLQNASASVVSDVRVSSFARGIGTANTSTAAGPTITDPTISAVSREGISLGSTGRAAITGADVTGTAAAASTGINLYLATGVTITRPTIDSFAYGVFTNVGDTGTGPRIVTPTIRNVTTGVTLGSTQGARITDATITASAPGTGINTQNAGRVTVSDADVTGMLYGVGTTSQIDADSDRTGITIERLTVDGAPNASNAVTLLGVTDTRITDVVAEIAGAGVITHESSDVTVSTVAVTGKPGLTPTSGAAILRAYGSERVNVSHASIDGGSYGVFYSSTVGSDVTDVTVANVSEYGVYARSSADLDIGTSVFRDNGAVGNIVVTVSADGISHDVVIHDSTMTDNRGGVNLSAGTRDVRFTDNVVTGQPAVITAAPAHDVVISGNTVTQTSADATAVVVVPTYEDGADPGSYSSSGIEVRDNRFSGSGTWIRVGSPAGSDSAERRTLQDPVLVVGNTFPADSVAIRTFPNAVVGADSADVAAFGAAARTVAPTDVTGPVAVDARDHGDPNDWGSPCRATGYLDDALSYDGGGATVYELAVAPVLYPENCIDLALTQSAITPTDVPLHAGDTVSWRLTAHDDGPGAAPSGWTVTQLLPDGVTLVSMTGDGYRFDGTTATAEDPLAAGEDAPPVTVTVRVTEHAPADLRVVAYVAPAPVRDLDGDGHDDEVVERTSPLVVPTLETDPAASPTDNDAGGAWTVAGTTPTPSGGNGTGDDGGSDTGSGGAAPSARTIDQGGPVGLVGSATADQFGGLAWTGVSLAVPFAATVVLLVLGMIGLLARRRARSHQR
;
A
#
# COMPACT_ATOMS: atom_id res chain seq x y z
N MET A 1 -45.95 -40.18 70.51
CA MET A 1 -45.43 -40.18 69.13
C MET A 1 -43.91 -40.34 69.08
N ALA A 2 -43.15 -39.68 69.95
CA ALA A 2 -41.69 -39.61 69.85
C ALA A 2 -40.96 -40.10 71.12
N TRP A 3 -39.67 -40.44 70.98
CA TRP A 3 -38.77 -40.87 72.05
C TRP A 3 -37.32 -40.48 71.73
N VAL A 4 -36.44 -40.51 72.73
CA VAL A 4 -34.99 -40.42 72.53
C VAL A 4 -34.45 -41.84 72.38
N GLY A 5 -33.66 -42.08 71.34
CA GLY A 5 -33.22 -43.41 70.89
C GLY A 5 -33.48 -43.63 69.40
N THR A 6 -33.03 -44.77 68.88
CA THR A 6 -33.22 -45.15 67.47
C THR A 6 -34.62 -45.71 67.20
N PRO A 7 -35.03 -45.91 65.92
CA PRO A 7 -36.33 -46.50 65.59
C PRO A 7 -36.57 -47.88 66.22
N ALA A 8 -35.50 -48.67 66.38
CA ALA A 8 -35.55 -50.00 67.01
C ALA A 8 -35.69 -49.96 68.55
N GLN A 9 -35.47 -48.80 69.19
CA GLN A 9 -35.53 -48.63 70.65
C GLN A 9 -36.89 -48.08 71.13
N ARG A 10 -37.95 -48.26 70.34
CA ARG A 10 -39.30 -47.74 70.60
C ARG A 10 -39.85 -48.23 71.95
N PRO A 11 -40.21 -47.33 72.90
CA PRO A 11 -40.90 -47.72 74.13
C PRO A 11 -42.25 -48.40 73.87
N ALA A 12 -42.60 -49.37 74.71
CA ALA A 12 -43.85 -50.14 74.56
C ALA A 12 -45.12 -49.30 74.83
N THR A 13 -45.10 -48.42 75.85
CA THR A 13 -46.30 -47.76 76.39
C THR A 13 -46.18 -46.25 76.64
N THR A 14 -44.97 -45.70 76.77
CA THR A 14 -44.76 -44.29 77.12
C THR A 14 -44.02 -43.55 76.02
N LEU A 15 -44.71 -42.64 75.32
CA LEU A 15 -44.14 -41.84 74.24
C LEU A 15 -44.41 -40.35 74.47
N SER A 16 -43.42 -39.51 74.16
CA SER A 16 -43.49 -38.06 74.24
C SER A 16 -44.19 -37.43 73.03
N THR A 17 -44.45 -36.12 73.11
CA THR A 17 -44.57 -35.25 71.94
C THR A 17 -43.20 -35.05 71.30
N LEU A 18 -43.14 -34.68 70.02
CA LEU A 18 -41.85 -34.46 69.34
C LEU A 18 -41.02 -33.35 70.02
N GLN A 19 -41.64 -32.25 70.45
CA GLN A 19 -40.93 -31.20 71.19
C GLN A 19 -40.36 -31.67 72.53
N ALA A 20 -41.09 -32.50 73.28
CA ALA A 20 -40.60 -33.00 74.57
C ALA A 20 -39.42 -33.97 74.37
N ALA A 21 -39.43 -34.78 73.30
CA ALA A 21 -38.29 -35.63 72.95
C ALA A 21 -37.07 -34.80 72.49
N LEU A 22 -37.27 -33.77 71.66
CA LEU A 22 -36.22 -32.82 71.26
C LEU A 22 -35.59 -32.09 72.46
N ASN A 23 -36.39 -31.69 73.46
CA ASN A 23 -35.90 -31.05 74.68
C ASN A 23 -35.12 -32.01 75.59
N ALA A 24 -35.54 -33.28 75.66
CA ALA A 24 -34.92 -34.31 76.50
C ALA A 24 -33.64 -34.90 75.90
N ALA A 25 -33.42 -34.75 74.59
CA ALA A 25 -32.29 -35.32 73.89
C ALA A 25 -30.93 -34.74 74.35
N PRO A 26 -29.94 -35.60 74.68
CA PRO A 26 -28.54 -35.20 74.72
C PRO A 26 -28.05 -34.74 73.35
N ALA A 27 -27.00 -33.91 73.32
CA ALA A 27 -26.37 -33.53 72.06
C ALA A 27 -25.75 -34.76 71.36
N GLY A 28 -26.04 -34.93 70.08
CA GLY A 28 -25.66 -36.09 69.27
C GLY A 28 -26.64 -37.27 69.32
N ALA A 29 -27.72 -37.19 70.11
CA ALA A 29 -28.70 -38.28 70.22
C ALA A 29 -29.69 -38.33 69.04
N THR A 30 -30.17 -39.53 68.73
CA THR A 30 -31.32 -39.74 67.86
C THR A 30 -32.62 -39.43 68.62
N VAL A 31 -33.54 -38.74 67.96
CA VAL A 31 -34.94 -38.58 68.37
C VAL A 31 -35.80 -39.28 67.33
N SER A 32 -36.44 -40.38 67.73
CA SER A 32 -37.30 -41.17 66.84
C SER A 32 -38.77 -40.96 67.10
N PHE A 33 -39.58 -41.25 66.08
CA PHE A 33 -41.03 -41.14 66.16
C PHE A 33 -41.75 -42.25 65.36
N ASP A 34 -43.03 -42.45 65.68
CA ASP A 34 -43.93 -43.39 65.00
C ASP A 34 -44.09 -43.00 63.51
N PRO A 35 -44.07 -43.93 62.54
CA PRO A 35 -44.22 -43.57 61.14
C PRO A 35 -45.60 -43.01 60.80
N ASN A 36 -45.66 -41.74 60.40
CA ASN A 36 -46.86 -41.06 59.89
C ASN A 36 -46.50 -39.69 59.29
N ASP A 37 -47.45 -39.07 58.60
CA ASP A 37 -47.40 -37.64 58.27
C ASP A 37 -48.00 -36.81 59.41
N TYR A 38 -47.27 -35.83 59.91
CA TYR A 38 -47.64 -35.02 61.08
C TYR A 38 -47.68 -33.53 60.76
N VAL A 39 -48.83 -32.90 60.99
CA VAL A 39 -49.01 -31.43 60.89
C VAL A 39 -48.94 -30.80 62.27
N PHE A 40 -48.09 -29.78 62.42
CA PHE A 40 -47.90 -29.06 63.68
C PHE A 40 -48.42 -27.62 63.57
N THR A 41 -49.25 -27.22 64.53
CA THR A 41 -49.82 -25.86 64.61
C THR A 41 -48.90 -24.84 65.28
N THR A 42 -47.75 -25.28 65.81
CA THR A 42 -46.75 -24.46 66.50
C THR A 42 -45.35 -24.81 66.00
N ALA A 43 -44.42 -23.84 66.08
CA ALA A 43 -43.05 -24.07 65.66
C ALA A 43 -42.30 -24.98 66.65
N LEU A 44 -41.62 -25.99 66.13
CA LEU A 44 -40.74 -26.87 66.90
C LEU A 44 -39.39 -26.17 67.12
N THR A 45 -38.76 -26.38 68.28
CA THR A 45 -37.47 -25.75 68.63
C THR A 45 -36.38 -26.80 68.80
N VAL A 46 -35.22 -26.54 68.20
CA VAL A 46 -34.00 -27.36 68.31
C VAL A 46 -32.91 -26.51 68.99
N GLN A 47 -32.38 -27.02 70.11
CA GLN A 47 -31.41 -26.31 70.97
C GLN A 47 -30.07 -27.05 71.12
N ARG A 48 -29.94 -28.23 70.50
CA ARG A 48 -28.77 -29.12 70.54
C ARG A 48 -28.71 -29.88 69.21
N ARG A 49 -27.52 -30.35 68.82
CA ARG A 49 -27.37 -31.28 67.68
C ARG A 49 -28.17 -32.55 67.95
N VAL A 50 -29.11 -32.91 67.08
CA VAL A 50 -29.92 -34.15 67.16
C VAL A 50 -30.20 -34.72 65.77
N THR A 51 -30.45 -36.02 65.70
CA THR A 51 -30.86 -36.70 64.45
C THR A 51 -32.31 -37.17 64.54
N LEU A 52 -33.18 -36.74 63.61
CA LEU A 52 -34.55 -37.25 63.50
C LEU A 52 -34.57 -38.56 62.70
N ALA A 53 -35.32 -39.57 63.16
CA ALA A 53 -35.47 -40.83 62.43
C ALA A 53 -36.85 -41.50 62.61
N SER A 54 -37.41 -42.05 61.54
CA SER A 54 -38.63 -42.87 61.54
C SER A 54 -38.32 -44.29 61.07
N ALA A 55 -39.15 -45.27 61.46
CA ALA A 55 -39.00 -46.67 61.04
C ALA A 55 -39.44 -46.94 59.59
N ALA A 56 -40.16 -46.01 58.97
CA ALA A 56 -40.56 -45.99 57.55
C ALA A 56 -40.75 -44.52 57.10
N ASP A 57 -40.93 -44.25 55.81
CA ASP A 57 -41.11 -42.88 55.28
C ASP A 57 -42.19 -42.09 56.05
N SER A 58 -41.92 -40.82 56.35
CA SER A 58 -42.75 -39.97 57.21
C SER A 58 -42.47 -38.48 56.98
N THR A 59 -43.52 -37.65 56.90
CA THR A 59 -43.41 -36.21 56.60
C THR A 59 -43.77 -35.34 57.80
N LEU A 60 -42.87 -34.44 58.19
CA LEU A 60 -43.10 -33.45 59.25
C LEU A 60 -43.48 -32.10 58.64
N PHE A 61 -44.74 -31.72 58.74
CA PHE A 61 -45.28 -30.43 58.29
C PHE A 61 -45.23 -29.40 59.43
N ALA A 62 -44.05 -28.82 59.65
CA ALA A 62 -43.80 -27.84 60.71
C ALA A 62 -42.74 -26.79 60.32
N ARG A 63 -42.76 -25.65 61.01
CA ARG A 63 -41.58 -24.77 61.12
C ARG A 63 -40.69 -25.24 62.28
N PHE A 64 -39.39 -25.30 62.03
CA PHE A 64 -38.34 -25.62 63.01
C PHE A 64 -37.49 -24.38 63.26
N THR A 65 -37.33 -23.99 64.53
CA THR A 65 -36.43 -22.93 64.97
C THR A 65 -35.16 -23.56 65.53
N VAL A 66 -34.04 -23.45 64.80
CA VAL A 66 -32.76 -24.08 65.17
C VAL A 66 -31.85 -23.02 65.77
N SER A 67 -31.63 -23.13 67.09
CA SER A 67 -31.00 -22.09 67.91
C SER A 67 -29.57 -22.41 68.36
N ALA A 68 -29.19 -23.69 68.39
CA ALA A 68 -27.82 -24.14 68.63
C ALA A 68 -27.61 -25.59 68.18
N GLY A 69 -26.35 -25.95 67.90
CA GLY A 69 -25.91 -27.33 67.66
C GLY A 69 -26.22 -27.86 66.26
N GLY A 70 -27.49 -28.15 65.94
CA GLY A 70 -27.85 -28.65 64.61
C GLY A 70 -29.04 -29.61 64.53
N LEU A 71 -29.38 -29.98 63.29
CA LEU A 71 -30.42 -30.95 62.97
C LEU A 71 -29.98 -31.82 61.78
N THR A 72 -30.02 -33.13 61.96
CA THR A 72 -29.83 -34.14 60.90
C THR A 72 -31.12 -34.95 60.74
N ALA A 73 -31.39 -35.48 59.54
CA ALA A 73 -32.53 -36.37 59.28
C ALA A 73 -32.10 -37.71 58.67
N ALA A 74 -32.69 -38.81 59.12
CA ALA A 74 -32.59 -40.08 58.41
C ALA A 74 -33.35 -40.00 57.07
N SER A 75 -32.99 -40.84 56.10
CA SER A 75 -33.63 -40.88 54.76
C SER A 75 -35.14 -41.13 54.80
N THR A 76 -35.66 -41.75 55.87
CA THR A 76 -37.10 -41.96 56.12
C THR A 76 -37.84 -40.70 56.60
N VAL A 77 -37.16 -39.58 56.85
CA VAL A 77 -37.77 -38.35 57.37
C VAL A 77 -37.74 -37.25 56.31
N ARG A 78 -38.94 -36.76 55.96
CA ARG A 78 -39.16 -35.63 55.04
C ARG A 78 -39.80 -34.47 55.78
N PHE A 79 -39.72 -33.27 55.19
CA PHE A 79 -40.26 -32.04 55.74
C PHE A 79 -41.22 -31.40 54.74
N GLY A 80 -42.49 -31.27 55.10
CA GLY A 80 -43.50 -30.70 54.23
C GLY A 80 -43.70 -29.21 54.52
N VAL A 81 -43.78 -28.37 53.50
CA VAL A 81 -44.10 -26.95 53.71
C VAL A 81 -45.54 -26.81 54.23
N SER A 82 -45.69 -26.33 55.46
CA SER A 82 -46.94 -25.83 56.05
C SER A 82 -46.82 -24.42 56.62
N ALA A 83 -45.58 -23.98 56.90
CA ALA A 83 -45.22 -22.63 57.33
C ALA A 83 -43.87 -22.26 56.70
N THR A 84 -43.60 -20.95 56.57
CA THR A 84 -42.38 -20.43 55.94
C THR A 84 -41.59 -19.53 56.93
N PRO A 85 -40.25 -19.59 56.97
CA PRO A 85 -39.40 -20.69 56.48
C PRO A 85 -39.70 -22.03 57.18
N VAL A 86 -39.28 -23.14 56.57
CA VAL A 86 -39.32 -24.48 57.19
C VAL A 86 -38.25 -24.57 58.28
N PHE A 87 -37.02 -24.13 58.02
CA PHE A 87 -35.93 -24.05 59.00
C PHE A 87 -35.53 -22.60 59.24
N SER A 88 -35.73 -22.13 60.47
CA SER A 88 -35.41 -20.78 60.95
C SER A 88 -34.17 -20.86 61.85
N VAL A 89 -32.99 -20.59 61.30
CA VAL A 89 -31.71 -20.66 62.04
C VAL A 89 -31.47 -19.35 62.79
N THR A 90 -31.39 -19.41 64.11
CA THR A 90 -31.32 -18.22 64.99
C THR A 90 -30.05 -18.12 65.83
N GLY A 91 -29.12 -19.06 65.70
CA GLY A 91 -27.82 -19.03 66.38
C GLY A 91 -26.68 -19.47 65.48
N SER A 92 -25.49 -18.92 65.72
CA SER A 92 -24.25 -19.27 65.02
C SER A 92 -23.76 -20.69 65.34
N GLY A 93 -22.94 -21.26 64.46
CA GLY A 93 -22.36 -22.60 64.66
C GLY A 93 -23.36 -23.76 64.53
N VAL A 94 -24.50 -23.53 63.90
CA VAL A 94 -25.54 -24.55 63.65
C VAL A 94 -25.18 -25.41 62.43
N ALA A 95 -25.25 -26.73 62.59
CA ALA A 95 -25.10 -27.68 61.47
C ALA A 95 -26.46 -28.26 61.05
N LEU A 96 -26.86 -28.09 59.79
CA LEU A 96 -27.98 -28.77 59.16
C LEU A 96 -27.45 -29.82 58.18
N ALA A 97 -28.02 -31.03 58.18
CA ALA A 97 -27.61 -32.12 57.29
C ALA A 97 -28.79 -33.02 56.89
N ASP A 98 -28.74 -33.60 55.68
CA ASP A 98 -29.71 -34.59 55.16
C ASP A 98 -31.18 -34.14 55.07
N LEU A 99 -31.48 -32.85 55.24
CA LEU A 99 -32.85 -32.36 55.36
C LEU A 99 -33.54 -32.31 53.98
N ARG A 100 -34.69 -32.98 53.86
CA ARG A 100 -35.43 -33.16 52.60
C ARG A 100 -36.79 -32.46 52.64
N VAL A 101 -36.86 -31.26 52.05
CA VAL A 101 -38.05 -30.40 51.99
C VAL A 101 -38.85 -30.63 50.70
N SER A 102 -40.18 -30.65 50.79
CA SER A 102 -41.06 -30.55 49.62
C SER A 102 -42.29 -29.69 49.89
N ASN A 103 -42.83 -29.07 48.83
CA ASN A 103 -44.04 -28.24 48.87
C ASN A 103 -45.24 -28.88 48.13
N PRO A 104 -45.73 -30.07 48.56
CA PRO A 104 -46.79 -30.79 47.83
C PRO A 104 -48.14 -30.06 47.85
N ASN A 105 -48.32 -29.11 48.78
CA ASN A 105 -49.55 -28.35 48.98
C ASN A 105 -49.58 -27.00 48.23
N GLY A 106 -48.53 -26.65 47.48
CA GLY A 106 -48.46 -25.39 46.73
C GLY A 106 -48.47 -24.14 47.62
N VAL A 107 -47.90 -24.20 48.82
CA VAL A 107 -47.81 -23.06 49.75
C VAL A 107 -47.01 -21.94 49.09
N LEU A 108 -47.59 -20.74 49.00
CA LEU A 108 -46.98 -19.58 48.34
C LEU A 108 -45.72 -19.10 49.09
N ARG A 109 -44.72 -18.61 48.34
CA ARG A 109 -43.46 -18.02 48.87
C ARG A 109 -42.74 -18.92 49.92
N PRO A 110 -42.56 -20.22 49.65
CA PRO A 110 -41.87 -21.12 50.57
C PRO A 110 -40.39 -20.75 50.68
N THR A 111 -39.84 -20.83 51.88
CA THR A 111 -38.41 -20.73 52.14
C THR A 111 -37.95 -22.00 52.86
N GLY A 112 -36.96 -22.69 52.31
CA GLY A 112 -36.42 -23.91 52.91
C GLY A 112 -35.69 -23.61 54.21
N VAL A 113 -34.48 -23.06 54.10
CA VAL A 113 -33.71 -22.54 55.24
C VAL A 113 -33.69 -21.02 55.20
N GLN A 114 -33.85 -20.37 56.34
CA GLN A 114 -33.60 -18.93 56.52
C GLN A 114 -32.72 -18.68 57.76
N LEU A 115 -31.68 -17.87 57.60
CA LEU A 115 -30.86 -17.40 58.71
C LEU A 115 -31.40 -16.09 59.29
N GLY A 116 -31.23 -15.91 60.61
CA GLY A 116 -31.34 -14.61 61.26
C GLY A 116 -30.17 -13.69 60.91
N ALA A 117 -30.38 -12.38 61.06
CA ALA A 117 -29.35 -11.37 60.81
C ALA A 117 -28.11 -11.59 61.69
N GLY A 118 -26.91 -11.52 61.11
CA GLY A 118 -25.64 -11.69 61.83
C GLY A 118 -25.34 -13.10 62.34
N VAL A 119 -26.14 -14.12 61.97
CA VAL A 119 -25.86 -15.53 62.25
C VAL A 119 -24.70 -16.00 61.36
N THR A 120 -23.70 -16.67 61.93
CA THR A 120 -22.44 -17.02 61.24
C THR A 120 -21.96 -18.44 61.53
N GLY A 121 -21.06 -18.96 60.71
CA GLY A 121 -20.46 -20.29 60.91
C GLY A 121 -21.49 -21.43 60.82
N VAL A 122 -22.58 -21.22 60.09
CA VAL A 122 -23.60 -22.24 59.83
C VAL A 122 -23.11 -23.15 58.72
N THR A 123 -23.34 -24.46 58.84
CA THR A 123 -23.09 -25.43 57.75
C THR A 123 -24.39 -26.08 57.33
N ILE A 124 -24.67 -26.14 56.03
CA ILE A 124 -25.88 -26.75 55.46
C ILE A 124 -25.41 -27.79 54.43
N ALA A 125 -25.41 -29.07 54.80
CA ALA A 125 -24.99 -30.18 53.95
C ALA A 125 -26.20 -30.98 53.43
N ASP A 126 -26.09 -31.53 52.22
CA ASP A 126 -27.04 -32.51 51.64
C ASP A 126 -28.51 -32.02 51.62
N PHE A 127 -28.70 -30.70 51.58
CA PHE A 127 -30.01 -30.07 51.70
C PHE A 127 -30.82 -30.21 50.41
N THR A 128 -31.89 -30.99 50.47
CA THR A 128 -32.82 -31.16 49.33
C THR A 128 -34.05 -30.28 49.52
N MET A 129 -34.47 -29.54 48.49
CA MET A 129 -35.75 -28.82 48.49
C MET A 129 -36.43 -28.83 47.13
N ASP A 130 -37.70 -29.22 47.10
CA ASP A 130 -38.64 -28.84 46.03
C ASP A 130 -39.59 -27.72 46.53
N GLY A 131 -39.49 -26.55 45.91
CA GLY A 131 -40.32 -25.39 46.19
C GLY A 131 -41.72 -25.42 45.58
N GLY A 132 -42.06 -26.39 44.73
CA GLY A 132 -43.38 -26.53 44.10
C GLY A 132 -43.68 -25.47 43.02
N GLY A 133 -42.64 -24.95 42.36
CA GLY A 133 -42.73 -23.96 41.27
C GLY A 133 -43.14 -22.55 41.70
N GLN A 134 -43.00 -22.21 42.99
CA GLN A 134 -43.65 -21.04 43.57
C GLN A 134 -42.87 -19.73 43.38
N ALA A 135 -43.60 -18.66 43.02
CA ALA A 135 -43.03 -17.33 42.85
C ALA A 135 -42.47 -16.77 44.17
N SER A 136 -41.29 -16.13 44.09
CA SER A 136 -40.50 -15.65 45.24
C SER A 136 -40.20 -16.73 46.31
N ALA A 137 -40.14 -18.01 45.91
CA ALA A 137 -39.61 -19.08 46.75
C ALA A 137 -38.09 -19.01 46.89
N PHE A 138 -37.56 -19.40 48.05
CA PHE A 138 -36.13 -19.50 48.33
C PHE A 138 -35.75 -20.93 48.76
N GLY A 139 -34.67 -21.49 48.21
CA GLY A 139 -34.06 -22.70 48.77
C GLY A 139 -33.40 -22.41 50.11
N VAL A 140 -32.41 -21.52 50.11
CA VAL A 140 -31.72 -20.99 51.29
C VAL A 140 -31.70 -19.46 51.22
N ASN A 141 -32.21 -18.79 52.26
CA ASN A 141 -32.15 -17.34 52.42
C ASN A 141 -31.20 -17.00 53.59
N LEU A 142 -29.98 -16.56 53.27
CA LEU A 142 -28.95 -16.22 54.25
C LEU A 142 -29.21 -14.88 54.96
N THR A 143 -30.16 -14.08 54.48
CA THR A 143 -30.46 -12.71 54.92
C THR A 143 -29.19 -11.84 55.01
N THR A 144 -28.72 -11.52 56.22
CA THR A 144 -27.43 -10.86 56.51
C THR A 144 -26.51 -11.71 57.40
N GLY A 145 -26.76 -13.02 57.46
CA GLY A 145 -25.84 -14.01 58.03
C GLY A 145 -24.93 -14.65 56.98
N SER A 146 -24.12 -15.62 57.41
CA SER A 146 -23.25 -16.43 56.54
C SER A 146 -23.27 -17.92 56.87
N ALA A 147 -23.15 -18.74 55.81
CA ALA A 147 -23.11 -20.18 55.88
C ALA A 147 -22.23 -20.78 54.78
N THR A 148 -21.69 -21.97 55.04
CA THR A 148 -21.22 -22.89 54.01
C THR A 148 -22.38 -23.82 53.64
N VAL A 149 -22.82 -23.77 52.39
CA VAL A 149 -23.81 -24.69 51.80
C VAL A 149 -23.05 -25.71 50.95
N THR A 150 -23.19 -27.00 51.23
CA THR A 150 -22.48 -28.10 50.57
C THR A 150 -23.49 -29.10 49.99
N ASP A 151 -23.29 -29.47 48.73
CA ASP A 151 -24.11 -30.39 47.94
C ASP A 151 -25.63 -30.20 48.08
N PRO A 152 -26.15 -28.97 47.92
CA PRO A 152 -27.59 -28.73 47.87
C PRO A 152 -28.22 -29.41 46.66
N THR A 153 -29.49 -29.81 46.77
CA THR A 153 -30.33 -30.24 45.64
C THR A 153 -31.63 -29.45 45.69
N ILE A 154 -31.63 -28.27 45.07
CA ILE A 154 -32.72 -27.30 45.16
C ILE A 154 -33.43 -27.20 43.81
N SER A 155 -34.76 -27.30 43.80
CA SER A 155 -35.61 -27.20 42.60
C SER A 155 -36.93 -26.50 42.91
N GLY A 156 -37.66 -26.08 41.86
CA GLY A 156 -39.00 -25.52 42.01
C GLY A 156 -39.06 -24.17 42.75
N VAL A 157 -37.94 -23.43 42.82
CA VAL A 157 -37.82 -22.14 43.52
C VAL A 157 -37.63 -20.97 42.55
N ALA A 158 -37.85 -19.73 43.03
CA ALA A 158 -37.47 -18.52 42.30
C ALA A 158 -36.00 -18.17 42.52
N THR A 159 -35.50 -18.37 43.76
CA THR A 159 -34.11 -18.16 44.14
C THR A 159 -33.54 -19.41 44.81
N GLY A 160 -32.39 -19.90 44.35
CA GLY A 160 -31.72 -21.06 44.95
C GLY A 160 -31.10 -20.74 46.30
N VAL A 161 -29.98 -20.01 46.29
CA VAL A 161 -29.35 -19.44 47.49
C VAL A 161 -29.38 -17.92 47.38
N GLY A 162 -29.90 -17.23 48.39
CA GLY A 162 -30.09 -15.78 48.38
C GLY A 162 -29.46 -15.08 49.59
N VAL A 163 -28.61 -14.09 49.31
CA VAL A 163 -28.08 -13.10 50.26
C VAL A 163 -28.81 -11.78 50.05
N THR A 164 -29.07 -11.01 51.12
CA THR A 164 -29.69 -9.68 50.97
C THR A 164 -28.67 -8.67 50.42
N SER A 165 -29.10 -7.75 49.56
CA SER A 165 -28.24 -6.77 48.88
C SER A 165 -27.48 -5.81 49.81
N THR A 166 -27.84 -5.73 51.09
CA THR A 166 -27.16 -4.97 52.15
C THR A 166 -26.26 -5.81 53.07
N SER A 167 -26.10 -7.10 52.79
CA SER A 167 -25.25 -8.00 53.59
C SER A 167 -23.77 -7.88 53.22
N THR A 168 -22.99 -7.23 54.08
CA THR A 168 -21.51 -7.19 53.98
C THR A 168 -20.83 -8.42 54.58
N ALA A 169 -21.57 -9.52 54.80
CA ALA A 169 -21.06 -10.70 55.49
C ALA A 169 -19.94 -11.42 54.73
N SER A 170 -19.07 -12.10 55.48
CA SER A 170 -17.98 -12.94 54.98
C SER A 170 -18.17 -14.40 55.40
N GLY A 171 -17.49 -15.33 54.72
CA GLY A 171 -17.65 -16.77 54.95
C GLY A 171 -18.98 -17.33 54.41
N ILE A 172 -19.50 -16.72 53.35
CA ILE A 172 -20.58 -17.28 52.53
C ILE A 172 -19.93 -18.17 51.48
N ALA A 173 -20.28 -19.45 51.44
CA ALA A 173 -19.78 -20.39 50.45
C ALA A 173 -20.91 -21.30 49.95
N VAL A 174 -20.95 -21.58 48.65
CA VAL A 174 -21.80 -22.62 48.04
C VAL A 174 -20.91 -23.59 47.28
N ARG A 175 -20.97 -24.88 47.61
CA ARG A 175 -20.06 -25.92 47.11
C ARG A 175 -20.83 -27.12 46.59
N GLY A 176 -20.49 -27.59 45.39
CA GLY A 176 -21.10 -28.76 44.76
C GLY A 176 -22.61 -28.63 44.54
N GLY A 177 -23.30 -29.77 44.40
CA GLY A 177 -24.74 -29.83 44.27
C GLY A 177 -25.37 -29.25 42.98
N THR A 178 -26.70 -29.19 42.99
CA THR A 178 -27.56 -28.76 41.87
C THR A 178 -28.64 -27.77 42.33
N ILE A 179 -28.86 -26.73 41.53
CA ILE A 179 -29.82 -25.65 41.79
C ILE A 179 -30.61 -25.33 40.52
N THR A 180 -31.90 -25.67 40.50
CA THR A 180 -32.84 -25.28 39.44
C THR A 180 -33.74 -24.14 39.94
N ALA A 181 -33.56 -22.93 39.41
CA ALA A 181 -34.22 -21.72 39.90
C ALA A 181 -34.77 -20.83 38.78
N ALA A 182 -36.00 -20.32 38.96
CA ALA A 182 -36.74 -19.60 37.93
C ALA A 182 -36.35 -18.12 37.73
N THR A 183 -35.52 -17.54 38.61
CA THR A 183 -35.12 -16.12 38.52
C THR A 183 -33.64 -15.92 38.84
N THR A 184 -33.15 -16.49 39.94
CA THR A 184 -31.72 -16.40 40.30
C THR A 184 -31.24 -17.70 40.90
N GLY A 185 -30.16 -18.29 40.39
CA GLY A 185 -29.57 -19.48 41.00
C GLY A 185 -28.95 -19.18 42.37
N ILE A 186 -27.94 -18.31 42.36
CA ILE A 186 -27.24 -17.84 43.57
C ILE A 186 -27.16 -16.31 43.51
N ALA A 187 -27.55 -15.62 44.58
CA ALA A 187 -27.45 -14.17 44.73
C ALA A 187 -26.56 -13.81 45.94
N LEU A 188 -25.50 -13.00 45.73
CA LEU A 188 -24.45 -12.76 46.74
C LEU A 188 -24.49 -11.37 47.41
N GLY A 189 -25.35 -10.45 46.98
CA GLY A 189 -25.62 -9.19 47.67
C GLY A 189 -24.46 -8.19 47.69
N THR A 190 -23.93 -7.88 48.88
CA THR A 190 -22.73 -7.05 49.11
C THR A 190 -21.64 -7.82 49.87
N ALA A 191 -21.66 -9.16 49.79
CA ALA A 191 -20.79 -10.03 50.58
C ALA A 191 -19.29 -9.77 50.29
N THR A 192 -18.45 -10.01 51.31
CA THR A 192 -16.99 -9.86 51.19
C THR A 192 -16.34 -11.24 51.01
N ALA A 193 -15.67 -11.42 49.87
CA ALA A 193 -15.05 -12.67 49.42
C ALA A 193 -15.97 -13.91 49.56
N PRO A 194 -17.21 -13.90 49.01
CA PRO A 194 -18.03 -15.10 48.93
C PRO A 194 -17.47 -16.09 47.90
N GLU A 195 -17.76 -17.38 48.11
CA GLU A 195 -17.26 -18.48 47.28
C GLU A 195 -18.40 -19.26 46.61
N VAL A 196 -18.26 -19.60 45.33
CA VAL A 196 -19.11 -20.59 44.64
C VAL A 196 -18.24 -21.58 43.87
N ALA A 197 -18.20 -22.85 44.28
CA ALA A 197 -17.27 -23.85 43.72
C ALA A 197 -17.99 -25.14 43.30
N GLY A 198 -17.84 -25.57 42.05
CA GLY A 198 -18.35 -26.86 41.54
C GLY A 198 -19.86 -27.02 41.44
N THR A 199 -20.65 -26.00 41.76
CA THR A 199 -22.12 -26.05 41.74
C THR A 199 -22.69 -26.01 40.32
N THR A 200 -23.71 -26.83 40.07
CA THR A 200 -24.50 -26.78 38.82
C THR A 200 -25.78 -25.98 39.03
N VAL A 201 -26.05 -25.02 38.14
CA VAL A 201 -27.13 -24.04 38.25
C VAL A 201 -27.90 -23.95 36.93
N THR A 202 -29.19 -24.28 36.95
CA THR A 202 -30.03 -24.38 35.74
C THR A 202 -31.25 -23.46 35.83
N GLY A 203 -31.49 -22.68 34.78
CA GLY A 203 -32.63 -21.78 34.68
C GLY A 203 -33.74 -22.27 33.76
N PRO A 204 -34.82 -21.47 33.59
CA PRO A 204 -35.99 -21.83 32.78
C PRO A 204 -35.86 -21.47 31.29
N GLY A 205 -34.75 -20.85 30.85
CA GLY A 205 -34.55 -20.34 29.50
C GLY A 205 -34.11 -18.87 29.50
N ALA A 206 -34.67 -18.06 28.59
CA ALA A 206 -34.20 -16.70 28.27
C ALA A 206 -34.49 -15.60 29.33
N LEU A 207 -34.48 -15.93 30.64
CA LEU A 207 -34.74 -15.01 31.76
C LEU A 207 -33.78 -15.27 32.93
N GLY A 208 -33.67 -14.31 33.86
CA GLY A 208 -32.93 -14.48 35.11
C GLY A 208 -31.41 -14.45 35.00
N THR A 209 -30.72 -14.79 36.10
CA THR A 209 -29.25 -14.89 36.18
C THR A 209 -28.84 -16.15 36.96
N GLY A 210 -27.86 -16.90 36.47
CA GLY A 210 -27.36 -18.08 37.17
C GLY A 210 -26.67 -17.74 38.48
N ILE A 211 -25.55 -17.00 38.41
CA ILE A 211 -24.80 -16.53 39.58
C ILE A 211 -24.76 -15.00 39.55
N ASP A 212 -25.62 -14.38 40.35
CA ASP A 212 -25.74 -12.94 40.52
C ASP A 212 -24.84 -12.46 41.68
N LEU A 213 -23.66 -11.99 41.32
CA LEU A 213 -22.66 -11.46 42.23
C LEU A 213 -23.07 -10.10 42.82
N GLN A 214 -24.02 -9.40 42.18
CA GLN A 214 -24.49 -8.06 42.57
C GLN A 214 -23.33 -7.10 42.89
N ASN A 215 -23.20 -6.64 44.13
CA ASN A 215 -22.12 -5.75 44.58
C ASN A 215 -21.16 -6.45 45.55
N ALA A 216 -21.07 -7.79 45.51
CA ALA A 216 -20.13 -8.56 46.32
C ALA A 216 -18.68 -8.33 45.86
N SER A 217 -17.78 -8.15 46.81
CA SER A 217 -16.40 -7.73 46.58
C SER A 217 -15.43 -8.91 46.65
N ALA A 218 -14.54 -9.03 45.66
CA ALA A 218 -13.55 -10.11 45.53
C ALA A 218 -14.15 -11.53 45.59
N SER A 219 -15.32 -11.71 44.96
CA SER A 219 -15.99 -13.02 44.89
C SER A 219 -15.15 -14.05 44.14
N VAL A 220 -15.11 -15.29 44.65
CA VAL A 220 -14.39 -16.42 44.03
C VAL A 220 -15.41 -17.39 43.43
N VAL A 221 -15.28 -17.70 42.14
CA VAL A 221 -16.14 -18.65 41.44
C VAL A 221 -15.27 -19.66 40.68
N SER A 222 -15.42 -20.96 40.94
CA SER A 222 -14.65 -22.01 40.25
C SER A 222 -15.50 -23.22 39.85
N ASP A 223 -15.15 -23.89 38.75
CA ASP A 223 -15.69 -25.21 38.36
C ASP A 223 -17.22 -25.28 38.17
N VAL A 224 -17.90 -24.12 38.13
CA VAL A 224 -19.37 -24.01 38.10
C VAL A 224 -19.91 -24.37 36.73
N ARG A 225 -21.13 -24.93 36.71
CA ARG A 225 -21.91 -25.13 35.48
C ARG A 225 -23.17 -24.28 35.55
N VAL A 226 -23.36 -23.39 34.58
CA VAL A 226 -24.53 -22.49 34.53
C VAL A 226 -25.22 -22.64 33.18
N SER A 227 -26.53 -22.92 33.16
CA SER A 227 -27.25 -23.04 31.89
C SER A 227 -28.68 -22.52 31.90
N SER A 228 -29.18 -22.18 30.71
CA SER A 228 -30.58 -21.79 30.47
C SER A 228 -31.04 -20.58 31.30
N PHE A 229 -30.24 -19.51 31.30
CA PHE A 229 -30.61 -18.19 31.84
C PHE A 229 -30.47 -17.10 30.76
N ALA A 230 -31.04 -15.92 30.97
CA ALA A 230 -30.64 -14.76 30.17
C ALA A 230 -29.15 -14.40 30.38
N ARG A 231 -28.65 -14.61 31.60
CA ARG A 231 -27.30 -14.24 32.05
C ARG A 231 -26.64 -15.37 32.83
N GLY A 232 -25.41 -15.73 32.48
CA GLY A 232 -24.65 -16.76 33.19
C GLY A 232 -24.19 -16.29 34.58
N ILE A 233 -23.12 -15.49 34.60
CA ILE A 233 -22.50 -14.95 35.81
C ILE A 233 -22.42 -13.42 35.70
N GLY A 234 -22.62 -12.68 36.79
CA GLY A 234 -22.17 -11.29 36.80
C GLY A 234 -22.59 -10.42 37.97
N THR A 235 -22.07 -9.21 37.99
CA THR A 235 -22.25 -8.18 39.03
C THR A 235 -23.44 -7.26 38.73
N ALA A 236 -23.65 -6.21 39.52
CA ALA A 236 -24.45 -5.06 39.13
C ALA A 236 -23.62 -4.10 38.25
N ASN A 237 -24.23 -3.50 37.21
CA ASN A 237 -23.56 -2.61 36.27
C ASN A 237 -22.75 -1.48 36.94
N THR A 238 -23.22 -0.96 38.08
CA THR A 238 -22.60 0.14 38.84
C THR A 238 -21.74 -0.34 40.02
N SER A 239 -21.39 -1.62 40.08
CA SER A 239 -20.58 -2.18 41.18
C SER A 239 -19.15 -1.69 41.10
N THR A 240 -18.74 -0.80 42.00
CA THR A 240 -17.35 -0.32 42.15
C THR A 240 -16.50 -1.22 43.05
N ALA A 241 -16.96 -2.45 43.30
CA ALA A 241 -16.28 -3.42 44.16
C ALA A 241 -15.00 -3.97 43.52
N ALA A 242 -14.17 -4.66 44.33
CA ALA A 242 -13.07 -5.44 43.78
C ALA A 242 -13.62 -6.58 42.92
N GLY A 243 -13.11 -6.71 41.70
CA GLY A 243 -13.63 -7.65 40.71
C GLY A 243 -13.53 -9.12 41.14
N PRO A 244 -14.39 -9.99 40.59
CA PRO A 244 -14.37 -11.41 40.90
C PRO A 244 -13.16 -12.11 40.28
N THR A 245 -12.77 -13.23 40.89
CA THR A 245 -11.92 -14.26 40.28
C THR A 245 -12.81 -15.40 39.83
N ILE A 246 -12.82 -15.68 38.52
CA ILE A 246 -13.67 -16.69 37.88
C ILE A 246 -12.76 -17.71 37.17
N THR A 247 -12.82 -18.99 37.53
CA THR A 247 -11.88 -20.03 37.04
C THR A 247 -12.63 -21.26 36.52
N ASP A 248 -12.33 -21.62 35.27
CA ASP A 248 -12.86 -22.75 34.51
C ASP A 248 -14.40 -22.97 34.63
N PRO A 249 -15.27 -21.94 34.53
CA PRO A 249 -16.72 -22.12 34.47
C PRO A 249 -17.18 -22.68 33.12
N THR A 250 -18.24 -23.48 33.11
CA THR A 250 -19.00 -23.82 31.89
C THR A 250 -20.34 -23.08 31.90
N ILE A 251 -20.60 -22.25 30.89
CA ILE A 251 -21.82 -21.46 30.74
C ILE A 251 -22.47 -21.79 29.39
N SER A 252 -23.72 -22.26 29.37
CA SER A 252 -24.35 -22.72 28.12
C SER A 252 -25.82 -22.33 27.95
N ALA A 253 -26.26 -22.22 26.70
CA ALA A 253 -27.62 -21.83 26.33
C ALA A 253 -28.09 -20.49 26.97
N VAL A 254 -27.17 -19.53 27.09
CA VAL A 254 -27.49 -18.20 27.63
C VAL A 254 -27.89 -17.22 26.53
N SER A 255 -28.98 -16.46 26.75
CA SER A 255 -29.63 -15.69 25.68
C SER A 255 -29.26 -14.21 25.59
N ARG A 256 -28.42 -13.68 26.50
CA ARG A 256 -28.01 -12.27 26.49
C ARG A 256 -26.55 -12.06 26.92
N GLU A 257 -26.14 -12.59 28.06
CA GLU A 257 -24.79 -12.38 28.62
C GLU A 257 -24.19 -13.68 29.17
N GLY A 258 -22.96 -14.03 28.80
CA GLY A 258 -22.22 -15.13 29.45
C GLY A 258 -21.68 -14.72 30.82
N ILE A 259 -20.67 -13.85 30.82
CA ILE A 259 -20.10 -13.20 32.00
C ILE A 259 -20.26 -11.69 31.86
N SER A 260 -20.58 -10.97 32.93
CA SER A 260 -20.84 -9.52 32.89
C SER A 260 -20.34 -8.83 34.16
N LEU A 261 -19.37 -7.92 34.03
CA LEU A 261 -18.49 -7.50 35.14
C LEU A 261 -18.84 -6.16 35.79
N GLY A 262 -19.58 -5.28 35.12
CA GLY A 262 -19.92 -3.94 35.62
C GLY A 262 -18.68 -3.09 35.95
N SER A 263 -18.85 -1.96 36.66
CA SER A 263 -17.78 -1.01 37.02
C SER A 263 -16.67 -1.53 37.96
N THR A 264 -16.40 -2.84 37.99
CA THR A 264 -15.47 -3.46 38.93
C THR A 264 -14.01 -3.32 38.49
N GLY A 265 -13.12 -3.18 39.48
CA GLY A 265 -11.67 -3.09 39.23
C GLY A 265 -10.98 -4.44 39.35
N ARG A 266 -10.12 -4.77 38.39
CA ARG A 266 -9.18 -5.92 38.40
C ARG A 266 -9.82 -7.31 38.50
N ALA A 267 -10.95 -7.51 37.82
CA ALA A 267 -11.52 -8.84 37.66
C ALA A 267 -10.59 -9.79 36.88
N ALA A 268 -10.62 -11.08 37.20
CA ALA A 268 -9.82 -12.10 36.55
C ALA A 268 -10.70 -13.27 36.09
N ILE A 269 -10.60 -13.64 34.81
CA ILE A 269 -11.31 -14.76 34.19
C ILE A 269 -10.30 -15.72 33.57
N THR A 270 -10.32 -16.99 33.97
CA THR A 270 -9.44 -18.03 33.43
C THR A 270 -10.26 -19.21 32.93
N GLY A 271 -10.01 -19.68 31.71
CA GLY A 271 -10.54 -20.94 31.17
C GLY A 271 -12.06 -21.05 31.03
N ALA A 272 -12.76 -19.92 31.00
CA ALA A 272 -14.22 -19.92 30.85
C ALA A 272 -14.67 -20.47 29.49
N ASP A 273 -15.56 -21.46 29.51
CA ASP A 273 -16.26 -22.01 28.34
C ASP A 273 -17.69 -21.44 28.32
N VAL A 274 -18.03 -20.69 27.27
CA VAL A 274 -19.21 -19.82 27.23
C VAL A 274 -19.92 -19.96 25.88
N THR A 275 -21.08 -20.62 25.85
CA THR A 275 -21.89 -20.83 24.64
C THR A 275 -23.26 -20.14 24.75
N GLY A 276 -23.54 -19.21 23.84
CA GLY A 276 -24.80 -18.47 23.75
C GLY A 276 -25.88 -19.17 22.93
N THR A 277 -27.03 -18.51 22.75
CA THR A 277 -28.12 -18.98 21.87
C THR A 277 -28.17 -18.26 20.52
N ALA A 278 -27.05 -17.71 20.04
CA ALA A 278 -26.95 -16.89 18.82
C ALA A 278 -27.94 -15.71 18.75
N ALA A 279 -28.37 -15.18 19.90
CA ALA A 279 -29.33 -14.09 19.98
C ALA A 279 -28.72 -12.75 19.52
N ALA A 280 -29.49 -11.93 18.82
CA ALA A 280 -29.06 -10.59 18.40
C ALA A 280 -28.65 -9.72 19.60
N ALA A 281 -27.55 -8.98 19.46
CA ALA A 281 -26.93 -8.17 20.51
C ALA A 281 -26.55 -8.91 21.82
N SER A 282 -26.46 -10.24 21.79
CA SER A 282 -25.90 -11.03 22.91
C SER A 282 -24.38 -10.93 22.99
N THR A 283 -23.82 -11.08 24.19
CA THR A 283 -22.39 -10.89 24.49
C THR A 283 -21.83 -12.06 25.31
N GLY A 284 -20.68 -12.62 24.91
CA GLY A 284 -19.99 -13.67 25.66
C GLY A 284 -19.44 -13.17 26.99
N ILE A 285 -18.53 -12.18 26.95
CA ILE A 285 -18.00 -11.50 28.14
C ILE A 285 -18.20 -9.98 27.99
N ASN A 286 -19.05 -9.40 28.85
CA ASN A 286 -19.35 -7.98 28.90
C ASN A 286 -18.49 -7.28 29.97
N LEU A 287 -17.64 -6.34 29.52
CA LEU A 287 -16.68 -5.58 30.32
C LEU A 287 -17.18 -4.18 30.70
N TYR A 288 -18.47 -3.86 30.51
CA TYR A 288 -19.08 -2.56 30.77
C TYR A 288 -18.55 -1.83 32.04
N LEU A 289 -17.79 -0.74 31.84
CA LEU A 289 -17.11 0.09 32.84
C LEU A 289 -16.05 -0.63 33.71
N ALA A 290 -15.69 -1.88 33.43
CA ALA A 290 -14.68 -2.64 34.17
C ALA A 290 -13.26 -2.17 33.80
N THR A 291 -12.35 -2.12 34.78
CA THR A 291 -10.98 -1.59 34.56
C THR A 291 -9.89 -2.58 34.95
N GLY A 292 -8.86 -2.71 34.10
CA GLY A 292 -7.72 -3.59 34.33
C GLY A 292 -8.08 -5.09 34.41
N VAL A 293 -9.06 -5.52 33.63
CA VAL A 293 -9.53 -6.92 33.58
C VAL A 293 -8.48 -7.81 32.91
N THR A 294 -8.27 -9.02 33.42
CA THR A 294 -7.48 -10.07 32.75
C THR A 294 -8.37 -11.25 32.38
N ILE A 295 -8.29 -11.69 31.12
CA ILE A 295 -9.02 -12.84 30.56
C ILE A 295 -7.99 -13.79 29.94
N THR A 296 -7.99 -15.07 30.33
CA THR A 296 -6.97 -16.05 29.90
C THR A 296 -7.64 -17.35 29.46
N ARG A 297 -7.35 -17.83 28.25
CA ARG A 297 -7.93 -19.03 27.62
C ARG A 297 -9.48 -19.09 27.58
N PRO A 298 -10.23 -17.99 27.31
CA PRO A 298 -11.68 -18.10 27.16
C PRO A 298 -12.05 -18.85 25.87
N THR A 299 -13.05 -19.73 25.94
CA THR A 299 -13.79 -20.22 24.77
C THR A 299 -15.15 -19.55 24.75
N ILE A 300 -15.49 -18.89 23.64
CA ILE A 300 -16.74 -18.15 23.47
C ILE A 300 -17.37 -18.57 22.14
N ASP A 301 -18.62 -19.03 22.15
CA ASP A 301 -19.32 -19.50 20.96
C ASP A 301 -20.76 -18.94 20.88
N SER A 302 -21.23 -18.62 19.67
CA SER A 302 -22.64 -18.36 19.37
C SER A 302 -23.24 -17.15 20.12
N PHE A 303 -22.55 -16.01 20.01
CA PHE A 303 -23.01 -14.68 20.46
C PHE A 303 -22.97 -13.67 19.30
N ALA A 304 -23.53 -12.47 19.47
CA ALA A 304 -23.23 -11.37 18.55
C ALA A 304 -21.81 -10.82 18.80
N TYR A 305 -21.49 -10.55 20.06
CA TYR A 305 -20.18 -10.06 20.49
C TYR A 305 -19.44 -11.11 21.34
N GLY A 306 -18.16 -11.36 21.07
CA GLY A 306 -17.33 -12.25 21.87
C GLY A 306 -16.97 -11.63 23.22
N VAL A 307 -15.99 -10.72 23.23
CA VAL A 307 -15.64 -9.87 24.38
C VAL A 307 -16.00 -8.41 24.04
N PHE A 308 -16.82 -7.77 24.86
CA PHE A 308 -17.33 -6.43 24.58
C PHE A 308 -16.98 -5.42 25.67
N THR A 309 -16.38 -4.30 25.27
CA THR A 309 -16.18 -3.09 26.07
C THR A 309 -16.99 -1.96 25.41
N ASN A 310 -17.65 -1.11 26.19
CA ASN A 310 -18.50 -0.04 25.66
C ASN A 310 -17.67 1.16 25.18
N VAL A 311 -18.16 1.90 24.19
CA VAL A 311 -17.48 3.10 23.67
C VAL A 311 -17.24 4.17 24.76
N GLY A 312 -18.12 4.27 25.76
CA GLY A 312 -17.96 5.18 26.90
C GLY A 312 -17.01 4.68 28.00
N ASP A 313 -16.49 3.47 27.91
CA ASP A 313 -15.58 2.90 28.91
C ASP A 313 -14.17 3.45 28.71
N THR A 314 -13.59 4.02 29.78
CA THR A 314 -12.28 4.69 29.77
C THR A 314 -11.38 4.12 30.89
N GLY A 315 -10.07 4.37 30.79
CA GLY A 315 -9.07 3.85 31.74
C GLY A 315 -8.38 2.59 31.23
N THR A 316 -7.80 1.79 32.13
CA THR A 316 -6.93 0.65 31.77
C THR A 316 -7.71 -0.45 31.04
N GLY A 317 -7.35 -0.68 29.77
CA GLY A 317 -7.96 -1.69 28.91
C GLY A 317 -7.69 -3.14 29.33
N PRO A 318 -8.43 -4.10 28.76
CA PRO A 318 -8.31 -5.50 29.13
C PRO A 318 -7.01 -6.13 28.61
N ARG A 319 -6.50 -7.12 29.35
CA ARG A 319 -5.52 -8.09 28.86
C ARG A 319 -6.24 -9.39 28.52
N ILE A 320 -6.23 -9.79 27.25
CA ILE A 320 -6.89 -10.99 26.72
C ILE A 320 -5.81 -11.90 26.14
N VAL A 321 -5.69 -13.12 26.67
CA VAL A 321 -4.61 -14.07 26.32
C VAL A 321 -5.22 -15.40 25.89
N THR A 322 -4.82 -15.88 24.71
CA THR A 322 -5.29 -17.12 24.08
C THR A 322 -6.82 -17.25 23.95
N PRO A 323 -7.56 -16.21 23.48
CA PRO A 323 -9.01 -16.32 23.29
C PRO A 323 -9.37 -17.15 22.06
N THR A 324 -10.33 -18.06 22.23
CA THR A 324 -10.98 -18.80 21.16
C THR A 324 -12.42 -18.30 21.04
N ILE A 325 -12.72 -17.56 19.98
CA ILE A 325 -14.04 -16.94 19.76
C ILE A 325 -14.62 -17.45 18.44
N ARG A 326 -15.83 -18.03 18.47
CA ARG A 326 -16.45 -18.67 17.30
C ARG A 326 -17.89 -18.24 17.08
N ASN A 327 -18.31 -18.29 15.82
CA ASN A 327 -19.68 -18.03 15.40
C ASN A 327 -20.22 -16.65 15.87
N VAL A 328 -19.37 -15.62 15.84
CA VAL A 328 -19.73 -14.24 16.27
C VAL A 328 -19.85 -13.25 15.10
N THR A 329 -20.53 -12.12 15.32
CA THR A 329 -20.53 -10.98 14.38
C THR A 329 -19.49 -9.91 14.75
N THR A 330 -18.92 -9.98 15.96
CA THR A 330 -17.74 -9.20 16.36
C THR A 330 -16.96 -9.96 17.43
N GLY A 331 -15.64 -10.10 17.25
CA GLY A 331 -14.80 -10.88 18.17
C GLY A 331 -14.51 -10.15 19.48
N VAL A 332 -13.74 -9.06 19.43
CA VAL A 332 -13.36 -8.23 20.58
C VAL A 332 -13.68 -6.78 20.32
N THR A 333 -14.20 -6.05 21.31
CA THR A 333 -14.41 -4.58 21.26
C THR A 333 -13.71 -3.91 22.44
N LEU A 334 -12.95 -2.82 22.21
CA LEU A 334 -12.07 -2.19 23.22
C LEU A 334 -12.53 -0.84 23.79
N GLY A 335 -13.61 -0.24 23.27
CA GLY A 335 -14.17 1.01 23.80
C GLY A 335 -13.24 2.22 23.64
N SER A 336 -13.18 3.09 24.66
CA SER A 336 -12.21 4.19 24.78
C SER A 336 -11.08 3.87 25.78
N THR A 337 -10.77 2.58 25.96
CA THR A 337 -9.78 2.12 26.95
C THR A 337 -8.34 2.27 26.48
N GLN A 338 -7.38 2.12 27.40
CA GLN A 338 -6.00 2.51 27.21
C GLN A 338 -5.04 1.41 27.68
N GLY A 339 -4.08 1.02 26.83
CA GLY A 339 -3.10 -0.04 27.13
C GLY A 339 -3.65 -1.47 27.00
N ALA A 340 -4.72 -1.67 26.22
CA ALA A 340 -5.32 -2.98 25.99
C ALA A 340 -4.35 -3.93 25.25
N ARG A 341 -4.38 -5.22 25.59
CA ARG A 341 -3.53 -6.24 24.95
C ARG A 341 -4.30 -7.50 24.59
N ILE A 342 -4.13 -7.95 23.36
CA ILE A 342 -4.72 -9.18 22.81
C ILE A 342 -3.58 -10.02 22.23
N THR A 343 -3.46 -11.28 22.67
CA THR A 343 -2.39 -12.22 22.26
C THR A 343 -2.96 -13.63 22.06
N ASP A 344 -2.46 -14.37 21.06
CA ASP A 344 -2.84 -15.75 20.69
C ASP A 344 -4.33 -15.90 20.32
N ALA A 345 -4.89 -14.97 19.55
CA ALA A 345 -6.35 -14.86 19.36
C ALA A 345 -6.87 -15.59 18.12
N THR A 346 -7.73 -16.60 18.28
CA THR A 346 -8.46 -17.24 17.16
C THR A 346 -9.91 -16.77 17.12
N ILE A 347 -10.34 -16.15 16.02
CA ILE A 347 -11.67 -15.54 15.88
C ILE A 347 -12.35 -15.99 14.57
N THR A 348 -13.50 -16.68 14.65
CA THR A 348 -14.30 -17.07 13.47
C THR A 348 -15.70 -16.44 13.45
N ALA A 349 -16.10 -15.98 12.27
CA ALA A 349 -17.38 -15.29 12.05
C ALA A 349 -18.58 -16.23 11.92
N SER A 350 -19.76 -15.78 12.35
CA SER A 350 -21.07 -16.32 11.90
C SER A 350 -21.75 -15.44 10.84
N ALA A 351 -21.38 -14.16 10.77
CA ALA A 351 -21.89 -13.21 9.77
C ALA A 351 -20.85 -12.09 9.52
N PRO A 352 -20.98 -11.33 8.41
CA PRO A 352 -20.07 -10.23 8.09
C PRO A 352 -19.92 -9.20 9.23
N GLY A 353 -18.68 -8.93 9.65
CA GLY A 353 -18.37 -8.08 10.81
C GLY A 353 -16.88 -7.84 11.05
N THR A 354 -16.48 -7.57 12.30
CA THR A 354 -15.10 -7.20 12.68
C THR A 354 -14.48 -8.19 13.66
N GLY A 355 -13.26 -8.67 13.42
CA GLY A 355 -12.52 -9.52 14.36
C GLY A 355 -12.18 -8.79 15.65
N ILE A 356 -11.35 -7.75 15.58
CA ILE A 356 -10.95 -6.92 16.72
C ILE A 356 -11.30 -5.45 16.41
N ASN A 357 -12.26 -4.90 17.16
CA ASN A 357 -12.70 -3.52 17.04
C ASN A 357 -12.03 -2.64 18.13
N THR A 358 -11.09 -1.81 17.72
CA THR A 358 -10.36 -0.89 18.62
C THR A 358 -11.20 0.30 19.07
N GLN A 359 -12.23 0.68 18.30
CA GLN A 359 -13.05 1.88 18.52
C GLN A 359 -12.22 3.17 18.72
N ASN A 360 -12.12 3.63 19.96
CA ASN A 360 -11.42 4.83 20.41
C ASN A 360 -10.12 4.52 21.18
N ALA A 361 -9.81 3.23 21.37
CA ALA A 361 -8.79 2.77 22.29
C ALA A 361 -7.36 3.11 21.84
N GLY A 362 -6.53 3.50 22.80
CA GLY A 362 -5.12 3.88 22.60
C GLY A 362 -4.13 2.90 23.22
N ARG A 363 -2.89 2.95 22.73
CA ARG A 363 -1.76 2.10 23.16
C ARG A 363 -2.14 0.61 23.15
N VAL A 364 -2.86 0.20 22.12
CA VAL A 364 -3.37 -1.15 21.91
C VAL A 364 -2.25 -2.04 21.35
N THR A 365 -2.08 -3.23 21.91
CA THR A 365 -1.26 -4.29 21.30
C THR A 365 -2.15 -5.44 20.85
N VAL A 366 -2.09 -5.80 19.57
CA VAL A 366 -2.61 -7.06 19.02
C VAL A 366 -1.40 -7.86 18.55
N SER A 367 -1.24 -9.08 19.07
CA SER A 367 -0.20 -10.01 18.64
C SER A 367 -0.79 -11.39 18.36
N ASP A 368 -0.22 -12.11 17.40
CA ASP A 368 -0.44 -13.55 17.22
C ASP A 368 -1.93 -13.89 17.04
N ALA A 369 -2.56 -13.34 16.00
CA ALA A 369 -4.02 -13.37 15.83
C ALA A 369 -4.44 -13.97 14.48
N ASP A 370 -5.36 -14.93 14.51
CA ASP A 370 -6.00 -15.55 13.35
C ASP A 370 -7.48 -15.14 13.28
N VAL A 371 -7.88 -14.48 12.20
CA VAL A 371 -9.27 -14.04 11.96
C VAL A 371 -9.82 -14.62 10.66
N THR A 372 -10.96 -15.33 10.75
CA THR A 372 -11.57 -16.03 9.61
C THR A 372 -13.02 -15.59 9.37
N GLY A 373 -13.35 -15.26 8.13
CA GLY A 373 -14.72 -14.98 7.66
C GLY A 373 -15.28 -13.61 8.03
N MET A 374 -14.45 -12.69 8.53
CA MET A 374 -14.84 -11.31 8.85
C MET A 374 -14.80 -10.40 7.60
N LEU A 375 -15.42 -9.21 7.70
CA LEU A 375 -15.20 -8.11 6.74
C LEU A 375 -13.95 -7.30 7.10
N TYR A 376 -13.66 -7.19 8.39
CA TYR A 376 -12.52 -6.47 8.93
C TYR A 376 -11.76 -7.38 9.90
N GLY A 377 -10.45 -7.56 9.71
CA GLY A 377 -9.62 -8.31 10.67
C GLY A 377 -9.48 -7.53 11.98
N VAL A 378 -8.77 -6.40 11.91
CA VAL A 378 -8.71 -5.36 12.95
C VAL A 378 -9.33 -4.07 12.40
N GLY A 379 -10.09 -3.33 13.21
CA GLY A 379 -10.77 -2.11 12.75
C GLY A 379 -11.07 -1.05 13.82
N THR A 380 -10.89 0.23 13.50
CA THR A 380 -11.45 1.37 14.27
C THR A 380 -12.92 1.63 13.92
N THR A 381 -13.62 2.40 14.75
CA THR A 381 -14.92 3.00 14.37
C THR A 381 -14.73 4.20 13.43
N SER A 382 -15.67 4.36 12.48
CA SER A 382 -15.71 5.43 11.47
C SER A 382 -16.07 6.83 12.01
N GLN A 383 -16.22 6.98 13.32
CA GLN A 383 -16.35 8.27 13.99
C GLN A 383 -15.07 8.50 14.80
N ILE A 384 -14.42 9.64 14.60
CA ILE A 384 -13.36 10.14 15.48
C ILE A 384 -14.03 10.92 16.61
N ASP A 385 -13.81 10.51 17.86
CA ASP A 385 -14.08 11.36 19.01
C ASP A 385 -12.95 12.39 19.15
N ALA A 386 -13.29 13.64 19.43
CA ALA A 386 -12.31 14.74 19.48
C ALA A 386 -11.34 14.61 20.67
N ASP A 387 -11.73 13.85 21.70
CA ASP A 387 -10.92 13.52 22.87
C ASP A 387 -10.30 12.10 22.76
N SER A 388 -10.32 11.46 21.59
CA SER A 388 -9.82 10.08 21.38
C SER A 388 -8.29 10.02 21.29
N ASP A 389 -7.66 9.37 22.25
CA ASP A 389 -6.20 9.20 22.32
C ASP A 389 -5.73 7.95 21.53
N ARG A 390 -5.89 7.95 20.21
CA ARG A 390 -5.60 6.79 19.30
C ARG A 390 -4.12 6.63 18.91
N THR A 391 -3.21 6.98 19.81
CA THR A 391 -1.75 6.84 19.65
C THR A 391 -1.27 5.42 19.99
N GLY A 392 -0.14 5.00 19.43
CA GLY A 392 0.69 3.91 19.96
C GLY A 392 0.14 2.52 19.69
N ILE A 393 -0.56 2.33 18.57
CA ILE A 393 -1.17 1.05 18.20
C ILE A 393 -0.11 0.13 17.60
N THR A 394 0.03 -1.08 18.13
CA THR A 394 0.88 -2.14 17.57
C THR A 394 0.02 -3.33 17.15
N ILE A 395 0.14 -3.74 15.89
CA ILE A 395 -0.44 -4.95 15.34
C ILE A 395 0.71 -5.79 14.78
N GLU A 396 0.91 -6.99 15.30
CA GLU A 396 1.98 -7.91 14.87
C GLU A 396 1.47 -9.34 14.67
N ARG A 397 1.96 -10.04 13.65
CA ARG A 397 1.67 -11.48 13.39
C ARG A 397 0.16 -11.75 13.30
N LEU A 398 -0.45 -11.20 12.27
CA LEU A 398 -1.90 -11.22 12.04
C LEU A 398 -2.24 -11.99 10.74
N THR A 399 -2.97 -13.10 10.87
CA THR A 399 -3.56 -13.84 9.75
C THR A 399 -5.02 -13.41 9.54
N VAL A 400 -5.41 -13.07 8.31
CA VAL A 400 -6.81 -12.78 7.95
C VAL A 400 -7.23 -13.54 6.70
N ASP A 401 -8.06 -14.58 6.87
CA ASP A 401 -8.88 -15.10 5.76
C ASP A 401 -10.20 -14.34 5.73
N GLY A 402 -10.31 -13.42 4.78
CA GLY A 402 -11.50 -12.60 4.61
C GLY A 402 -12.66 -13.38 4.00
N ALA A 403 -13.89 -13.05 4.44
CA ALA A 403 -15.10 -13.41 3.71
C ALA A 403 -15.00 -13.05 2.20
N PRO A 404 -15.78 -13.67 1.30
CA PRO A 404 -15.68 -13.44 -0.14
C PRO A 404 -15.73 -11.96 -0.58
N ASN A 405 -16.48 -11.12 0.14
CA ASN A 405 -16.57 -9.67 -0.07
C ASN A 405 -15.93 -8.87 1.09
N ALA A 406 -14.89 -9.39 1.74
CA ALA A 406 -14.25 -8.76 2.89
C ALA A 406 -13.50 -7.48 2.51
N SER A 407 -13.57 -6.50 3.40
CA SER A 407 -13.22 -5.11 3.09
C SER A 407 -11.76 -4.79 3.37
N ASN A 408 -11.23 -5.02 4.59
CA ASN A 408 -9.80 -4.78 4.87
C ASN A 408 -9.27 -5.69 6.00
N ALA A 409 -8.01 -6.12 5.95
CA ALA A 409 -7.43 -6.94 7.03
C ALA A 409 -7.13 -6.07 8.26
N VAL A 410 -6.63 -4.84 8.05
CA VAL A 410 -6.52 -3.78 9.06
C VAL A 410 -7.17 -2.50 8.53
N THR A 411 -8.06 -1.87 9.29
CA THR A 411 -8.63 -0.54 8.97
C THR A 411 -8.53 0.43 10.14
N LEU A 412 -7.83 1.55 9.95
CA LEU A 412 -7.56 2.56 10.98
C LEU A 412 -7.98 3.96 10.52
N LEU A 413 -8.50 4.75 11.46
CA LEU A 413 -8.96 6.13 11.24
C LEU A 413 -8.50 7.00 12.42
N GLY A 414 -7.85 8.12 12.13
CA GLY A 414 -7.41 9.08 13.14
C GLY A 414 -6.37 8.52 14.11
N VAL A 415 -5.45 7.66 13.65
CA VAL A 415 -4.42 7.04 14.50
C VAL A 415 -3.07 7.76 14.38
N THR A 416 -2.24 7.66 15.42
CA THR A 416 -0.84 8.12 15.42
C THR A 416 0.08 7.04 15.99
N ASP A 417 1.39 7.19 15.78
CA ASP A 417 2.47 6.36 16.37
C ASP A 417 2.21 4.85 16.20
N THR A 418 1.84 4.43 15.00
CA THR A 418 1.24 3.12 14.74
C THR A 418 2.20 2.20 13.98
N ARG A 419 2.41 0.99 14.48
CA ARG A 419 3.19 -0.06 13.81
C ARG A 419 2.33 -1.27 13.47
N ILE A 420 2.34 -1.65 12.20
CA ILE A 420 1.71 -2.85 11.66
C ILE A 420 2.82 -3.72 11.07
N THR A 421 2.96 -4.97 11.52
CA THR A 421 3.97 -5.89 11.01
C THR A 421 3.46 -7.33 10.87
N ASP A 422 4.05 -8.06 9.95
CA ASP A 422 3.90 -9.52 9.81
C ASP A 422 2.41 -9.90 9.58
N VAL A 423 1.78 -9.29 8.57
CA VAL A 423 0.37 -9.50 8.25
C VAL A 423 0.23 -10.39 7.02
N VAL A 424 -0.56 -11.44 7.09
CA VAL A 424 -0.90 -12.33 5.97
C VAL A 424 -2.40 -12.27 5.73
N ALA A 425 -2.83 -11.82 4.54
CA ALA A 425 -4.25 -11.57 4.25
C ALA A 425 -4.70 -12.19 2.92
N GLU A 426 -5.75 -13.00 2.94
CA GLU A 426 -6.45 -13.47 1.73
C GLU A 426 -7.80 -12.75 1.65
N ILE A 427 -7.87 -11.65 0.89
CA ILE A 427 -8.94 -10.65 1.06
C ILE A 427 -9.28 -9.90 -0.25
N ALA A 428 -10.52 -9.37 -0.35
CA ALA A 428 -11.03 -8.69 -1.53
C ALA A 428 -10.77 -7.17 -1.57
N GLY A 429 -10.49 -6.54 -0.42
CA GLY A 429 -9.99 -5.15 -0.33
C GLY A 429 -8.59 -5.09 0.30
N ALA A 430 -8.26 -4.03 1.05
CA ALA A 430 -6.85 -3.78 1.40
C ALA A 430 -6.31 -4.66 2.55
N GLY A 431 -5.03 -5.01 2.51
CA GLY A 431 -4.30 -5.52 3.67
C GLY A 431 -4.31 -4.50 4.81
N VAL A 432 -3.92 -3.26 4.51
CA VAL A 432 -4.02 -2.12 5.42
C VAL A 432 -4.78 -0.97 4.75
N ILE A 433 -5.69 -0.32 5.48
CA ILE A 433 -6.22 0.99 5.11
C ILE A 433 -6.08 2.00 6.27
N THR A 434 -5.66 3.22 5.96
CA THR A 434 -5.57 4.34 6.90
C THR A 434 -6.31 5.57 6.40
N HIS A 435 -6.88 6.34 7.33
CA HIS A 435 -7.57 7.59 7.05
C HIS A 435 -7.20 8.63 8.12
N GLU A 436 -6.94 9.88 7.73
CA GLU A 436 -6.70 11.01 8.66
C GLU A 436 -5.65 10.69 9.75
N SER A 437 -4.61 9.93 9.40
CA SER A 437 -3.65 9.34 10.35
C SER A 437 -2.23 9.84 10.13
N SER A 438 -1.38 9.79 11.15
CA SER A 438 0.05 10.11 11.02
C SER A 438 0.95 9.00 11.59
N ASP A 439 2.24 9.03 11.26
CA ASP A 439 3.26 8.22 11.92
C ASP A 439 2.95 6.71 11.85
N VAL A 440 2.62 6.20 10.66
CA VAL A 440 2.20 4.81 10.47
C VAL A 440 3.27 4.03 9.72
N THR A 441 3.87 3.02 10.35
CA THR A 441 4.79 2.08 9.71
C THR A 441 4.09 0.75 9.41
N VAL A 442 4.13 0.32 8.15
CA VAL A 442 3.65 -0.97 7.67
C VAL A 442 4.87 -1.78 7.18
N SER A 443 5.14 -2.94 7.77
CA SER A 443 6.24 -3.83 7.34
C SER A 443 5.80 -5.29 7.20
N THR A 444 6.42 -6.08 6.33
CA THR A 444 6.18 -7.54 6.24
C THR A 444 4.71 -7.90 6.00
N VAL A 445 4.06 -7.27 5.01
CA VAL A 445 2.64 -7.50 4.70
C VAL A 445 2.50 -8.27 3.39
N ALA A 446 1.91 -9.46 3.42
CA ALA A 446 1.65 -10.31 2.26
C ALA A 446 0.14 -10.43 1.99
N VAL A 447 -0.30 -10.07 0.79
CA VAL A 447 -1.71 -10.07 0.38
C VAL A 447 -1.94 -11.02 -0.80
N THR A 448 -2.81 -12.01 -0.62
CA THR A 448 -3.38 -12.80 -1.72
C THR A 448 -4.71 -12.15 -2.11
N GLY A 449 -4.75 -11.49 -3.27
CA GLY A 449 -5.87 -10.65 -3.64
C GLY A 449 -7.06 -11.42 -4.22
N LYS A 450 -8.20 -11.40 -3.52
CA LYS A 450 -9.50 -11.80 -4.08
C LYS A 450 -10.00 -10.68 -5.03
N PRO A 451 -10.68 -11.01 -6.15
CA PRO A 451 -11.22 -9.98 -7.06
C PRO A 451 -12.25 -9.06 -6.39
N GLY A 452 -12.17 -7.76 -6.70
CA GLY A 452 -13.13 -6.77 -6.23
C GLY A 452 -14.47 -6.80 -6.98
N LEU A 453 -15.48 -6.10 -6.44
CA LEU A 453 -16.77 -5.88 -7.13
C LEU A 453 -16.64 -4.94 -8.34
N THR A 454 -15.57 -4.15 -8.38
CA THR A 454 -15.13 -3.30 -9.50
C THR A 454 -13.61 -3.40 -9.62
N PRO A 455 -13.02 -3.09 -10.80
CA PRO A 455 -11.57 -3.00 -10.97
C PRO A 455 -10.85 -2.07 -9.99
N THR A 456 -11.56 -1.13 -9.36
CA THR A 456 -11.04 -0.14 -8.39
C THR A 456 -11.30 -0.49 -6.91
N SER A 457 -12.12 -1.50 -6.61
CA SER A 457 -12.48 -1.92 -5.25
C SER A 457 -11.84 -3.22 -4.79
N GLY A 458 -11.02 -3.85 -5.62
CA GLY A 458 -10.24 -5.05 -5.31
C GLY A 458 -9.05 -4.79 -4.38
N ALA A 459 -8.25 -5.83 -4.18
CA ALA A 459 -7.22 -5.86 -3.14
C ALA A 459 -6.06 -4.86 -3.35
N ALA A 460 -5.38 -4.55 -2.24
CA ALA A 460 -4.17 -3.72 -2.19
C ALA A 460 -3.32 -4.07 -0.96
N ILE A 461 -2.02 -3.75 -0.97
CA ILE A 461 -1.16 -3.81 0.23
C ILE A 461 -1.61 -2.74 1.22
N LEU A 462 -1.59 -1.49 0.77
CA LEU A 462 -1.98 -0.30 1.53
C LEU A 462 -2.93 0.58 0.73
N ARG A 463 -3.93 1.17 1.39
CA ARG A 463 -4.61 2.39 0.95
C ARG A 463 -4.53 3.47 2.05
N ALA A 464 -4.14 4.70 1.72
CA ALA A 464 -4.02 5.80 2.68
C ALA A 464 -4.70 7.08 2.15
N TYR A 465 -5.42 7.77 3.03
CA TYR A 465 -6.27 8.92 2.68
C TYR A 465 -6.13 10.06 3.70
N GLY A 466 -5.69 11.25 3.26
CA GLY A 466 -5.63 12.43 4.13
C GLY A 466 -4.62 12.30 5.27
N SER A 467 -3.51 11.60 5.04
CA SER A 467 -2.58 11.11 6.08
C SER A 467 -1.17 11.71 5.93
N GLU A 468 -0.30 11.47 6.91
CA GLU A 468 1.08 11.98 6.93
C GLU A 468 2.06 10.88 7.36
N ARG A 469 3.16 10.67 6.63
CA ARG A 469 4.24 9.71 6.96
C ARG A 469 3.69 8.31 7.24
N VAL A 470 3.04 7.77 6.22
CA VAL A 470 2.50 6.40 6.17
C VAL A 470 3.43 5.57 5.29
N ASN A 471 4.31 4.78 5.88
CA ASN A 471 5.44 4.16 5.19
C ASN A 471 5.23 2.64 5.05
N VAL A 472 5.58 2.09 3.89
CA VAL A 472 5.46 0.66 3.56
C VAL A 472 6.84 0.07 3.30
N SER A 473 7.13 -1.09 3.88
CA SER A 473 8.33 -1.86 3.52
C SER A 473 8.15 -3.38 3.50
N HIS A 474 8.99 -4.09 2.76
CA HIS A 474 9.08 -5.56 2.75
C HIS A 474 7.72 -6.24 2.53
N ALA A 475 6.94 -5.77 1.56
CA ALA A 475 5.53 -6.13 1.39
C ALA A 475 5.22 -6.72 0.02
N SER A 476 4.17 -7.52 -0.10
CA SER A 476 3.80 -8.15 -1.37
C SER A 476 2.31 -8.27 -1.59
N ILE A 477 1.91 -8.26 -2.87
CA ILE A 477 0.58 -8.63 -3.30
C ILE A 477 0.64 -9.44 -4.60
N ASP A 478 -0.19 -10.49 -4.67
CA ASP A 478 -0.47 -11.23 -5.91
C ASP A 478 -1.97 -11.19 -6.20
N GLY A 479 -2.34 -10.50 -7.30
CA GLY A 479 -3.72 -10.25 -7.70
C GLY A 479 -4.41 -9.14 -6.90
N GLY A 480 -5.49 -8.58 -7.45
CA GLY A 480 -6.22 -7.47 -6.85
C GLY A 480 -6.32 -6.27 -7.77
N SER A 481 -6.40 -5.06 -7.20
CA SER A 481 -6.54 -3.81 -7.94
C SER A 481 -5.28 -2.96 -7.95
N TYR A 482 -4.67 -2.72 -6.79
CA TYR A 482 -3.51 -1.83 -6.63
C TYR A 482 -2.40 -2.51 -5.83
N GLY A 483 -1.17 -2.03 -5.93
CA GLY A 483 -0.16 -2.32 -4.91
C GLY A 483 -0.33 -1.40 -3.70
N VAL A 484 0.08 -0.14 -3.84
CA VAL A 484 -0.06 0.92 -2.84
C VAL A 484 -0.92 2.06 -3.40
N PHE A 485 -1.79 2.63 -2.57
CA PHE A 485 -2.68 3.74 -2.93
C PHE A 485 -2.53 4.90 -1.94
N TYR A 486 -2.18 6.08 -2.43
CA TYR A 486 -2.09 7.35 -1.70
C TYR A 486 -3.08 8.37 -2.25
N SER A 487 -3.70 9.14 -1.35
CA SER A 487 -4.66 10.20 -1.68
C SER A 487 -4.56 11.32 -0.66
N SER A 488 -4.13 12.51 -1.06
CA SER A 488 -3.94 13.63 -0.13
C SER A 488 -3.03 13.22 1.05
N THR A 489 -1.97 12.47 0.74
CA THR A 489 -1.02 11.91 1.73
C THR A 489 0.38 12.45 1.46
N VAL A 490 1.14 12.77 2.50
CA VAL A 490 2.47 13.40 2.36
C VAL A 490 3.57 12.74 3.21
N GLY A 491 4.80 12.73 2.72
CA GLY A 491 6.00 12.29 3.45
C GLY A 491 6.14 10.78 3.59
N SER A 492 5.78 10.01 2.55
CA SER A 492 5.57 8.56 2.61
C SER A 492 6.64 7.77 1.85
N ASP A 493 7.23 6.76 2.51
CA ASP A 493 8.18 5.84 1.88
C ASP A 493 7.49 4.55 1.40
N VAL A 494 7.95 3.98 0.28
CA VAL A 494 7.58 2.64 -0.22
C VAL A 494 8.85 1.90 -0.66
N THR A 495 9.26 0.86 0.06
CA THR A 495 10.54 0.16 -0.17
C THR A 495 10.41 -1.37 -0.14
N ASP A 496 11.18 -2.11 -0.94
CA ASP A 496 11.10 -3.58 -0.99
C ASP A 496 9.65 -4.10 -1.12
N VAL A 497 8.87 -3.54 -2.05
CA VAL A 497 7.51 -4.03 -2.34
C VAL A 497 7.47 -4.85 -3.62
N THR A 498 6.84 -6.03 -3.58
CA THR A 498 6.59 -6.88 -4.75
C THR A 498 5.12 -6.83 -5.13
N VAL A 499 4.78 -6.11 -6.18
CA VAL A 499 3.41 -5.96 -6.69
C VAL A 499 3.24 -6.75 -7.98
N ALA A 500 2.40 -7.78 -7.93
CA ALA A 500 2.17 -8.70 -9.04
C ALA A 500 0.68 -8.81 -9.42
N ASN A 501 0.43 -8.95 -10.73
CA ASN A 501 -0.86 -9.32 -11.29
C ASN A 501 -2.06 -8.40 -10.93
N VAL A 502 -1.84 -7.16 -10.46
CA VAL A 502 -2.95 -6.26 -10.09
C VAL A 502 -3.60 -5.62 -11.32
N SER A 503 -4.93 -5.43 -11.30
CA SER A 503 -5.68 -5.00 -12.48
C SER A 503 -5.48 -3.55 -12.88
N GLU A 504 -5.16 -2.67 -11.92
CA GLU A 504 -4.97 -1.23 -12.13
C GLU A 504 -3.47 -0.88 -12.01
N TYR A 505 -3.00 -0.34 -10.88
CA TYR A 505 -1.67 0.29 -10.77
C TYR A 505 -0.82 -0.28 -9.63
N GLY A 506 0.48 -0.46 -9.88
CA GLY A 506 1.47 -0.79 -8.84
C GLY A 506 1.49 0.24 -7.70
N VAL A 507 1.65 1.52 -8.04
CA VAL A 507 1.42 2.65 -7.13
C VAL A 507 0.43 3.63 -7.74
N TYR A 508 -0.64 3.97 -7.00
CA TYR A 508 -1.56 5.05 -7.36
C TYR A 508 -1.42 6.18 -6.35
N ALA A 509 -1.05 7.37 -6.79
CA ALA A 509 -0.91 8.56 -5.94
C ALA A 509 -1.74 9.71 -6.52
N ARG A 510 -2.66 10.28 -5.72
CA ARG A 510 -3.40 11.48 -6.14
C ARG A 510 -3.24 12.63 -5.15
N SER A 511 -2.92 13.82 -5.65
CA SER A 511 -2.66 15.02 -4.84
C SER A 511 -1.78 14.71 -3.61
N SER A 512 -0.68 13.99 -3.83
CA SER A 512 0.17 13.42 -2.76
C SER A 512 1.64 13.78 -3.03
N ALA A 513 2.41 14.06 -1.98
CA ALA A 513 3.73 14.67 -2.10
C ALA A 513 4.76 14.12 -1.12
N ASP A 514 6.05 14.46 -1.32
CA ASP A 514 7.18 13.91 -0.55
C ASP A 514 7.09 12.36 -0.52
N LEU A 515 7.10 11.73 -1.70
CA LEU A 515 6.79 10.30 -1.88
C LEU A 515 8.00 9.57 -2.48
N ASP A 516 8.63 8.69 -1.71
CA ASP A 516 9.78 7.89 -2.15
C ASP A 516 9.37 6.44 -2.43
N ILE A 517 9.78 5.89 -3.57
CA ILE A 517 9.40 4.57 -4.10
C ILE A 517 10.66 3.84 -4.57
N GLY A 518 11.38 3.25 -3.61
CA GLY A 518 12.69 2.64 -3.81
C GLY A 518 12.69 1.11 -3.88
N THR A 519 13.70 0.55 -4.56
CA THR A 519 14.13 -0.86 -4.41
C THR A 519 12.99 -1.88 -4.50
N SER A 520 12.07 -1.72 -5.45
CA SER A 520 10.79 -2.46 -5.51
C SER A 520 10.59 -3.22 -6.82
N VAL A 521 9.63 -4.15 -6.87
CA VAL A 521 9.37 -5.06 -8.00
C VAL A 521 7.92 -4.96 -8.46
N PHE A 522 7.71 -4.56 -9.71
CA PHE A 522 6.39 -4.40 -10.33
C PHE A 522 6.27 -5.30 -11.57
N ARG A 523 5.42 -6.35 -11.53
CA ARG A 523 5.24 -7.26 -12.68
C ARG A 523 3.78 -7.59 -13.02
N ASP A 524 3.52 -7.82 -14.31
CA ASP A 524 2.23 -8.30 -14.86
C ASP A 524 1.01 -7.38 -14.60
N ASN A 525 1.22 -6.17 -14.08
CA ASN A 525 0.18 -5.26 -13.60
C ASN A 525 -0.52 -4.50 -14.76
N GLY A 526 -1.66 -3.86 -14.48
CA GLY A 526 -2.31 -2.94 -15.43
C GLY A 526 -1.38 -1.80 -15.84
N ALA A 527 -0.68 -1.20 -14.88
CA ALA A 527 0.47 -0.33 -15.09
C ALA A 527 1.37 -0.28 -13.84
N VAL A 528 2.61 0.20 -13.97
CA VAL A 528 3.50 0.42 -12.80
C VAL A 528 2.92 1.49 -11.89
N GLY A 529 2.45 2.61 -12.44
CA GLY A 529 1.90 3.67 -11.58
C GLY A 529 1.05 4.73 -12.27
N ASN A 530 0.39 5.52 -11.45
CA ASN A 530 -0.37 6.71 -11.86
C ASN A 530 -0.31 7.75 -10.74
N ILE A 531 0.38 8.85 -11.03
CA ILE A 531 0.58 10.00 -10.17
C ILE A 531 -0.16 11.17 -10.83
N VAL A 532 -1.17 11.69 -10.14
CA VAL A 532 -2.22 12.51 -10.79
C VAL A 532 -2.80 13.56 -9.85
N VAL A 533 -3.46 14.56 -10.42
CA VAL A 533 -4.33 15.50 -9.71
C VAL A 533 -5.77 15.25 -10.14
N THR A 534 -6.68 15.02 -9.19
CA THR A 534 -8.12 14.82 -9.49
C THR A 534 -9.00 15.99 -9.10
N VAL A 535 -8.52 16.86 -8.20
CA VAL A 535 -9.21 18.09 -7.76
C VAL A 535 -8.12 19.10 -7.39
N SER A 536 -8.09 20.26 -8.05
CA SER A 536 -7.08 21.31 -7.81
C SER A 536 -7.03 21.80 -6.35
N ALA A 537 -8.18 21.81 -5.68
CA ALA A 537 -8.30 22.19 -4.27
C ALA A 537 -7.64 21.21 -3.26
N ASP A 538 -7.37 19.97 -3.67
CA ASP A 538 -6.69 18.97 -2.84
C ASP A 538 -5.15 19.04 -2.95
N GLY A 539 -4.62 19.86 -3.88
CA GLY A 539 -3.19 20.02 -4.15
C GLY A 539 -2.69 19.25 -5.37
N ILE A 540 -1.48 19.60 -5.81
CA ILE A 540 -0.74 18.92 -6.88
C ILE A 540 0.07 17.76 -6.29
N SER A 541 0.36 16.72 -7.07
CA SER A 541 1.34 15.71 -6.67
C SER A 541 2.75 16.20 -7.01
N HIS A 542 3.65 16.27 -6.02
CA HIS A 542 4.99 16.85 -6.17
C HIS A 542 6.04 16.13 -5.31
N ASP A 543 7.33 16.34 -5.57
CA ASP A 543 8.44 15.72 -4.83
C ASP A 543 8.30 14.19 -4.77
N VAL A 544 8.30 13.54 -5.95
CA VAL A 544 8.15 12.08 -6.07
C VAL A 544 9.41 11.44 -6.61
N VAL A 545 9.94 10.44 -5.91
CA VAL A 545 11.10 9.65 -6.35
C VAL A 545 10.67 8.21 -6.60
N ILE A 546 11.14 7.64 -7.72
CA ILE A 546 10.93 6.23 -8.11
C ILE A 546 12.29 5.67 -8.53
N HIS A 547 12.91 4.85 -7.69
CA HIS A 547 14.31 4.47 -7.88
C HIS A 547 14.62 3.00 -7.58
N ASP A 548 15.78 2.52 -8.08
CA ASP A 548 16.34 1.16 -7.86
C ASP A 548 15.34 0.00 -8.14
N SER A 549 14.27 0.24 -8.90
CA SER A 549 13.13 -0.68 -8.99
C SER A 549 13.10 -1.48 -10.29
N THR A 550 12.65 -2.74 -10.21
CA THR A 550 12.50 -3.66 -11.35
C THR A 550 11.06 -3.69 -11.85
N MET A 551 10.85 -3.47 -13.14
CA MET A 551 9.53 -3.35 -13.77
C MET A 551 9.45 -4.27 -14.98
N THR A 552 8.57 -5.28 -14.97
CA THR A 552 8.56 -6.35 -15.99
C THR A 552 7.15 -6.67 -16.49
N ASP A 553 6.94 -6.60 -17.81
CA ASP A 553 5.72 -7.06 -18.50
C ASP A 553 4.39 -6.43 -17.99
N ASN A 554 4.47 -5.25 -17.36
CA ASN A 554 3.29 -4.46 -17.03
C ASN A 554 2.64 -3.90 -18.30
N ARG A 555 1.31 -3.73 -18.32
CA ARG A 555 0.58 -3.23 -19.51
C ARG A 555 0.70 -1.71 -19.71
N GLY A 556 1.43 -1.03 -18.81
CA GLY A 556 1.79 0.39 -18.87
C GLY A 556 2.85 0.74 -17.83
N GLY A 557 3.51 1.87 -17.99
CA GLY A 557 4.56 2.37 -17.09
C GLY A 557 4.02 3.22 -15.93
N VAL A 558 4.72 4.30 -15.61
CA VAL A 558 4.27 5.34 -14.68
C VAL A 558 3.62 6.48 -15.47
N ASN A 559 2.38 6.82 -15.14
CA ASN A 559 1.70 7.99 -15.67
C ASN A 559 1.88 9.17 -14.70
N LEU A 560 2.29 10.33 -15.20
CA LEU A 560 2.43 11.60 -14.50
C LEU A 560 1.45 12.58 -15.17
N SER A 561 0.41 13.01 -14.46
CA SER A 561 -0.75 13.66 -15.09
C SER A 561 -1.24 14.91 -14.37
N ALA A 562 -1.88 15.80 -15.12
CA ALA A 562 -2.56 17.00 -14.63
C ALA A 562 -1.68 17.92 -13.75
N GLY A 563 -0.45 18.17 -14.19
CA GLY A 563 0.47 19.12 -13.55
C GLY A 563 1.35 18.55 -12.44
N THR A 564 1.40 17.22 -12.33
CA THR A 564 2.34 16.50 -11.44
C THR A 564 3.77 16.97 -11.69
N ARG A 565 4.51 17.32 -10.64
CA ARG A 565 5.80 18.01 -10.76
C ARG A 565 6.91 17.39 -9.91
N ASP A 566 8.14 17.87 -10.05
CA ASP A 566 9.29 17.52 -9.21
C ASP A 566 9.47 15.99 -9.08
N VAL A 567 9.50 15.29 -10.22
CA VAL A 567 9.53 13.83 -10.30
C VAL A 567 10.90 13.32 -10.70
N ARG A 568 11.45 12.35 -9.97
CA ARG A 568 12.71 11.67 -10.30
C ARG A 568 12.47 10.18 -10.50
N PHE A 569 12.77 9.67 -11.68
CA PHE A 569 12.68 8.26 -12.05
C PHE A 569 14.08 7.76 -12.39
N THR A 570 14.78 7.16 -11.42
CA THR A 570 16.23 6.93 -11.52
C THR A 570 16.65 5.48 -11.34
N ASP A 571 17.65 5.03 -12.08
CA ASP A 571 18.36 3.75 -11.85
C ASP A 571 17.46 2.49 -11.92
N ASN A 572 16.27 2.59 -12.51
CA ASN A 572 15.30 1.50 -12.61
C ASN A 572 15.67 0.51 -13.73
N VAL A 573 15.29 -0.77 -13.55
CA VAL A 573 15.45 -1.82 -14.55
C VAL A 573 14.09 -2.18 -15.14
N VAL A 574 13.88 -1.91 -16.41
CA VAL A 574 12.56 -1.96 -17.07
C VAL A 574 12.59 -2.92 -18.26
N THR A 575 11.62 -3.83 -18.35
CA THR A 575 11.49 -4.80 -19.45
C THR A 575 10.04 -4.97 -19.90
N GLY A 576 9.82 -5.03 -21.22
CA GLY A 576 8.60 -5.57 -21.84
C GLY A 576 7.35 -4.69 -21.83
N GLN A 577 7.28 -3.68 -20.96
CA GLN A 577 6.13 -2.77 -20.89
C GLN A 577 6.09 -1.76 -22.06
N PRO A 578 4.90 -1.45 -22.62
CA PRO A 578 4.76 -0.67 -23.86
C PRO A 578 5.10 0.82 -23.71
N ALA A 579 5.10 1.33 -22.48
CA ALA A 579 5.63 2.64 -22.11
C ALA A 579 6.26 2.58 -20.72
N VAL A 580 7.23 3.45 -20.44
CA VAL A 580 7.94 3.54 -19.15
C VAL A 580 7.46 4.76 -18.37
N ILE A 581 7.43 5.93 -18.99
CA ILE A 581 6.82 7.14 -18.44
C ILE A 581 5.87 7.79 -19.46
N THR A 582 4.75 8.33 -18.98
CA THR A 582 3.87 9.24 -19.73
C THR A 582 3.64 10.52 -18.93
N ALA A 583 4.06 11.67 -19.45
CA ALA A 583 3.85 13.01 -18.89
C ALA A 583 2.68 13.73 -19.61
N ALA A 584 1.67 14.19 -18.85
CA ALA A 584 0.42 14.70 -19.44
C ALA A 584 -0.44 15.67 -18.58
N PRO A 585 -0.13 16.97 -18.55
CA PRO A 585 1.24 17.48 -18.48
C PRO A 585 1.91 17.05 -17.18
N ALA A 586 3.23 17.15 -17.16
CA ALA A 586 4.04 17.09 -15.96
C ALA A 586 5.17 18.14 -16.02
N HIS A 587 5.76 18.46 -14.88
CA HIS A 587 6.81 19.48 -14.75
C HIS A 587 8.02 18.94 -14.00
N ASP A 588 9.22 19.44 -14.31
CA ASP A 588 10.44 19.16 -13.53
C ASP A 588 10.66 17.64 -13.35
N VAL A 589 10.62 16.91 -14.47
CA VAL A 589 10.66 15.43 -14.52
C VAL A 589 12.02 14.94 -15.00
N VAL A 590 12.79 14.35 -14.09
CA VAL A 590 14.08 13.72 -14.37
C VAL A 590 13.91 12.22 -14.57
N ILE A 591 14.38 11.70 -15.71
CA ILE A 591 14.40 10.28 -16.05
C ILE A 591 15.86 9.89 -16.27
N SER A 592 16.55 9.33 -15.27
CA SER A 592 18.01 9.16 -15.29
C SER A 592 18.57 7.77 -14.97
N GLY A 593 19.62 7.33 -15.67
CA GLY A 593 20.37 6.10 -15.33
C GLY A 593 19.61 4.77 -15.52
N ASN A 594 18.39 4.80 -16.06
CA ASN A 594 17.53 3.61 -16.15
C ASN A 594 18.00 2.65 -17.25
N THR A 595 17.91 1.34 -16.99
CA THR A 595 18.13 0.31 -18.02
C THR A 595 16.79 -0.17 -18.57
N VAL A 596 16.49 0.14 -19.82
CA VAL A 596 15.18 -0.08 -20.46
C VAL A 596 15.28 -1.06 -21.62
N THR A 597 14.43 -2.09 -21.61
CA THR A 597 14.36 -3.15 -22.63
C THR A 597 12.96 -3.22 -23.23
N GLN A 598 12.78 -2.82 -24.49
CA GLN A 598 11.50 -2.94 -25.20
C GLN A 598 11.48 -4.13 -26.17
N THR A 599 10.30 -4.74 -26.30
CA THR A 599 10.07 -6.01 -27.00
C THR A 599 9.14 -5.87 -28.21
N SER A 600 8.72 -4.65 -28.56
CA SER A 600 7.75 -4.38 -29.62
C SER A 600 8.04 -3.06 -30.32
N ALA A 601 8.02 -3.06 -31.66
CA ALA A 601 8.25 -1.87 -32.48
C ALA A 601 7.20 -0.76 -32.27
N ASP A 602 6.00 -1.10 -31.78
CA ASP A 602 4.93 -0.13 -31.46
C ASP A 602 5.09 0.52 -30.06
N ALA A 603 6.07 0.09 -29.26
CA ALA A 603 6.29 0.63 -27.92
C ALA A 603 6.89 2.06 -27.95
N THR A 604 6.70 2.81 -26.85
CA THR A 604 7.24 4.18 -26.71
C THR A 604 7.72 4.42 -25.28
N ALA A 605 9.02 4.49 -25.01
CA ALA A 605 9.52 4.44 -23.64
C ALA A 605 9.17 5.68 -22.80
N VAL A 606 9.49 6.88 -23.30
CA VAL A 606 9.10 8.17 -22.72
C VAL A 606 8.08 8.84 -23.64
N VAL A 607 6.92 9.21 -23.09
CA VAL A 607 5.82 9.85 -23.80
C VAL A 607 5.51 11.20 -23.15
N VAL A 608 5.50 12.28 -23.92
CA VAL A 608 5.01 13.59 -23.48
C VAL A 608 3.82 13.99 -24.37
N VAL A 609 2.64 14.20 -23.77
CA VAL A 609 1.38 14.41 -24.53
C VAL A 609 0.38 15.35 -23.81
N PRO A 610 -0.28 16.30 -24.50
CA PRO A 610 -1.18 17.27 -23.87
C PRO A 610 -2.60 16.71 -23.67
N THR A 611 -2.71 15.59 -22.96
CA THR A 611 -3.97 14.83 -22.82
C THR A 611 -4.93 15.43 -21.79
N TYR A 612 -4.42 15.82 -20.62
CA TYR A 612 -5.20 16.37 -19.52
C TYR A 612 -4.92 17.86 -19.31
N GLU A 613 -5.86 18.58 -18.71
CA GLU A 613 -5.66 19.98 -18.29
C GLU A 613 -4.81 20.02 -17.02
N ASP A 614 -4.00 21.06 -16.86
CA ASP A 614 -3.19 21.26 -15.67
C ASP A 614 -4.03 21.50 -14.40
N GLY A 615 -3.64 20.89 -13.29
CA GLY A 615 -4.36 21.01 -12.01
C GLY A 615 -4.10 22.31 -11.24
N ALA A 616 -3.00 23.01 -11.53
CA ALA A 616 -2.61 24.30 -10.92
C ALA A 616 -2.94 25.48 -11.86
N ASP A 617 -2.72 25.31 -13.16
CA ASP A 617 -2.80 26.37 -14.18
C ASP A 617 -3.89 26.07 -15.25
N PRO A 618 -5.19 26.28 -14.92
CA PRO A 618 -6.31 26.06 -15.83
C PRO A 618 -6.12 26.71 -17.21
N GLY A 619 -6.50 25.96 -18.25
CA GLY A 619 -6.26 26.32 -19.63
C GLY A 619 -4.91 25.84 -20.20
N SER A 620 -3.95 25.38 -19.39
CA SER A 620 -2.74 24.73 -19.91
C SER A 620 -2.85 23.22 -20.02
N TYR A 621 -2.07 22.68 -20.95
CA TYR A 621 -1.91 21.27 -21.27
C TYR A 621 -0.44 20.90 -21.54
N SER A 622 0.47 21.88 -21.42
CA SER A 622 1.88 21.76 -21.83
C SER A 622 2.77 21.39 -20.64
N SER A 623 3.61 20.37 -20.81
CA SER A 623 4.64 19.97 -19.86
C SER A 623 5.83 20.94 -19.88
N SER A 624 6.68 20.91 -18.84
CA SER A 624 7.96 21.64 -18.85
C SER A 624 9.06 20.92 -18.05
N GLY A 625 10.32 21.35 -18.16
CA GLY A 625 11.44 20.81 -17.37
C GLY A 625 11.59 19.29 -17.48
N ILE A 626 11.38 18.72 -18.66
CA ILE A 626 11.48 17.26 -18.89
C ILE A 626 12.91 16.91 -19.30
N GLU A 627 13.59 16.11 -18.48
CA GLU A 627 14.98 15.74 -18.67
C GLU A 627 15.13 14.21 -18.77
N VAL A 628 15.63 13.71 -19.89
CA VAL A 628 15.90 12.29 -20.11
C VAL A 628 17.41 12.13 -20.21
N ARG A 629 18.08 11.56 -19.20
CA ARG A 629 19.55 11.47 -19.17
C ARG A 629 20.17 10.12 -18.78
N ASP A 630 21.37 9.82 -19.26
CA ASP A 630 22.17 8.67 -18.79
C ASP A 630 21.50 7.28 -18.93
N ASN A 631 20.41 7.16 -19.69
CA ASN A 631 19.61 5.93 -19.75
C ASN A 631 20.18 4.96 -20.80
N ARG A 632 20.06 3.67 -20.54
CA ARG A 632 20.46 2.61 -21.46
C ARG A 632 19.26 1.92 -22.08
N PHE A 633 18.96 2.25 -23.33
CA PHE A 633 17.87 1.63 -24.09
C PHE A 633 18.33 0.40 -24.88
N SER A 634 17.46 -0.61 -25.00
CA SER A 634 17.76 -1.86 -25.71
C SER A 634 16.51 -2.55 -26.28
N GLY A 635 16.65 -3.19 -27.43
CA GLY A 635 15.54 -3.85 -28.15
C GLY A 635 14.96 -2.97 -29.26
N SER A 636 13.65 -3.03 -29.47
CA SER A 636 12.94 -2.30 -30.54
C SER A 636 11.76 -1.49 -30.01
N GLY A 637 11.50 -0.36 -30.67
CA GLY A 637 10.46 0.61 -30.30
C GLY A 637 10.83 2.04 -30.69
N THR A 638 10.05 3.00 -30.19
CA THR A 638 10.44 4.41 -30.09
C THR A 638 10.90 4.71 -28.67
N TRP A 639 11.99 5.45 -28.46
CA TRP A 639 12.47 5.73 -27.11
C TRP A 639 11.85 6.99 -26.52
N ILE A 640 11.82 8.10 -27.26
CA ILE A 640 11.23 9.37 -26.82
C ILE A 640 10.18 9.83 -27.83
N ARG A 641 8.98 10.19 -27.36
CA ARG A 641 7.91 10.74 -28.20
C ARG A 641 7.32 12.00 -27.60
N VAL A 642 7.33 13.08 -28.38
CA VAL A 642 6.80 14.39 -27.98
C VAL A 642 5.63 14.76 -28.88
N GLY A 643 4.46 14.94 -28.27
CA GLY A 643 3.22 15.28 -28.95
C GLY A 643 2.42 14.08 -29.45
N SER A 644 1.40 14.39 -30.24
CA SER A 644 0.28 13.51 -30.54
C SER A 644 0.04 13.36 -32.05
N PRO A 645 -0.28 12.15 -32.54
CA PRO A 645 -0.65 11.94 -33.94
C PRO A 645 -1.82 12.82 -34.39
N ALA A 646 -1.75 13.32 -35.63
CA ALA A 646 -2.80 14.11 -36.25
C ALA A 646 -4.15 13.36 -36.24
N GLY A 647 -5.23 14.06 -35.86
CA GLY A 647 -6.56 13.48 -35.71
C GLY A 647 -6.85 12.79 -34.37
N SER A 648 -5.94 12.89 -33.39
CA SER A 648 -6.22 12.55 -31.99
C SER A 648 -6.73 13.74 -31.18
N ASP A 649 -7.47 13.49 -30.10
CA ASP A 649 -8.14 14.50 -29.25
C ASP A 649 -7.22 15.57 -28.62
N SER A 650 -5.90 15.36 -28.65
CA SER A 650 -4.89 16.28 -28.13
C SER A 650 -4.03 16.96 -29.20
N ALA A 651 -4.21 16.61 -30.49
CA ALA A 651 -3.38 17.11 -31.59
C ALA A 651 -3.54 18.62 -31.90
N GLU A 652 -4.57 19.28 -31.37
CA GLU A 652 -4.77 20.72 -31.49
C GLU A 652 -4.11 21.54 -30.36
N ARG A 653 -3.57 20.88 -29.33
CA ARG A 653 -2.99 21.50 -28.13
C ARG A 653 -1.47 21.45 -28.17
N ARG A 654 -0.81 22.50 -27.66
CA ARG A 654 0.65 22.49 -27.45
C ARG A 654 1.01 21.46 -26.38
N THR A 655 2.20 20.85 -26.51
CA THR A 655 2.68 19.78 -25.60
C THR A 655 3.73 20.26 -24.60
N LEU A 656 4.48 21.30 -24.94
CA LEU A 656 5.69 21.74 -24.23
C LEU A 656 5.72 23.25 -24.02
N GLN A 657 6.27 23.68 -22.87
CA GLN A 657 6.61 25.08 -22.60
C GLN A 657 8.10 25.37 -22.89
N ASP A 658 8.96 24.37 -22.66
CA ASP A 658 10.40 24.32 -22.94
C ASP A 658 10.76 23.00 -23.67
N PRO A 659 11.95 22.85 -24.28
CA PRO A 659 12.32 21.62 -24.98
C PRO A 659 12.56 20.46 -23.99
N VAL A 660 12.32 19.22 -24.42
CA VAL A 660 12.78 18.04 -23.66
C VAL A 660 14.30 17.94 -23.79
N LEU A 661 15.04 17.93 -22.68
CA LEU A 661 16.50 17.76 -22.67
C LEU A 661 16.89 16.27 -22.76
N VAL A 662 17.81 15.92 -23.66
CA VAL A 662 18.21 14.53 -23.96
C VAL A 662 19.73 14.38 -24.05
N VAL A 663 20.36 13.89 -22.99
CA VAL A 663 21.84 13.80 -22.80
C VAL A 663 22.22 12.43 -22.20
N GLY A 664 23.46 11.93 -22.28
CA GLY A 664 23.92 10.66 -21.69
C GLY A 664 23.29 9.35 -22.21
N ASN A 665 22.33 9.38 -23.14
CA ASN A 665 21.48 8.21 -23.43
C ASN A 665 22.03 7.30 -24.52
N THR A 666 22.20 6.00 -24.22
CA THR A 666 22.54 4.97 -25.22
C THR A 666 21.28 4.44 -25.92
N PHE A 667 21.18 4.61 -27.25
CA PHE A 667 20.10 4.08 -28.08
C PHE A 667 20.54 2.91 -29.01
N PRO A 668 19.65 1.95 -29.36
CA PRO A 668 19.98 0.88 -30.31
C PRO A 668 20.08 1.30 -31.79
N ALA A 669 21.07 0.71 -32.47
CA ALA A 669 21.47 0.92 -33.87
C ALA A 669 20.46 0.57 -35.00
N ASP A 670 19.22 0.21 -34.67
CA ASP A 670 18.15 -0.13 -35.64
C ASP A 670 16.77 0.37 -35.16
N SER A 671 16.73 1.48 -34.42
CA SER A 671 15.55 1.93 -33.66
C SER A 671 15.14 3.38 -33.93
N VAL A 672 14.07 3.87 -33.27
CA VAL A 672 13.66 5.28 -33.34
C VAL A 672 14.02 5.96 -32.02
N ALA A 673 15.05 6.81 -32.02
CA ALA A 673 15.47 7.59 -30.86
C ALA A 673 14.36 8.55 -30.42
N ILE A 674 14.04 9.51 -31.27
CA ILE A 674 13.12 10.61 -30.97
C ILE A 674 12.06 10.70 -32.08
N ARG A 675 10.80 10.88 -31.69
CA ARG A 675 9.70 11.17 -32.62
C ARG A 675 8.88 12.36 -32.13
N THR A 676 8.93 13.45 -32.89
CA THR A 676 8.14 14.65 -32.61
C THR A 676 6.88 14.68 -33.48
N PHE A 677 5.88 15.43 -33.02
CA PHE A 677 4.69 15.80 -33.80
C PHE A 677 4.57 17.32 -33.82
N PRO A 678 3.90 17.94 -34.81
CA PRO A 678 3.82 19.40 -34.91
C PRO A 678 3.29 20.06 -33.63
N ASN A 679 2.34 19.41 -32.96
CA ASN A 679 1.75 19.92 -31.72
C ASN A 679 2.68 19.84 -30.49
N ALA A 680 3.95 19.46 -30.66
CA ALA A 680 4.97 19.61 -29.63
C ALA A 680 5.08 21.08 -29.20
N VAL A 681 5.36 21.97 -30.16
CA VAL A 681 5.64 23.40 -29.95
C VAL A 681 4.53 24.34 -30.45
N VAL A 682 3.69 23.91 -31.41
CA VAL A 682 2.50 24.68 -31.84
C VAL A 682 1.20 24.08 -31.26
N GLY A 683 0.13 24.86 -31.26
CA GLY A 683 -1.19 24.46 -30.78
C GLY A 683 -1.78 25.43 -29.76
N ALA A 684 -2.96 25.10 -29.26
CA ALA A 684 -3.63 25.85 -28.21
C ALA A 684 -3.01 25.56 -26.84
N ASP A 685 -2.75 26.64 -26.10
CA ASP A 685 -2.41 26.68 -24.68
C ASP A 685 -2.95 28.03 -24.17
N SER A 686 -3.61 28.06 -23.01
CA SER A 686 -4.46 29.20 -22.61
C SER A 686 -4.40 29.59 -21.14
N ALA A 687 -3.45 29.06 -20.37
CA ALA A 687 -3.12 29.62 -19.05
C ALA A 687 -2.69 31.10 -19.18
N ASP A 688 -3.04 31.91 -18.17
CA ASP A 688 -3.23 33.35 -18.39
C ASP A 688 -1.91 34.11 -18.66
N VAL A 689 -1.73 34.49 -19.93
CA VAL A 689 -0.61 35.29 -20.45
C VAL A 689 -0.46 36.64 -19.74
N ALA A 690 -1.45 37.09 -18.96
CA ALA A 690 -1.36 38.29 -18.13
C ALA A 690 -0.65 38.08 -16.76
N ALA A 691 -0.48 36.84 -16.29
CA ALA A 691 -0.01 36.56 -14.93
C ALA A 691 1.53 36.61 -14.76
N PHE A 692 2.30 36.23 -15.79
CA PHE A 692 3.77 36.18 -15.77
C PHE A 692 4.46 37.56 -15.88
N GLY A 693 3.86 38.58 -15.26
CA GLY A 693 4.37 39.94 -15.20
C GLY A 693 5.65 40.09 -14.39
N ALA A 694 6.80 39.99 -15.07
CA ALA A 694 8.11 40.50 -14.65
C ALA A 694 8.82 39.83 -13.44
N ALA A 695 8.49 38.58 -13.09
CA ALA A 695 9.20 37.83 -12.04
C ALA A 695 10.03 36.63 -12.55
N ALA A 696 9.50 35.81 -13.47
CA ALA A 696 10.20 34.61 -13.96
C ALA A 696 11.32 34.90 -14.99
N ARG A 697 11.40 36.14 -15.51
CA ARG A 697 12.19 36.51 -16.69
C ARG A 697 13.68 36.82 -16.39
N THR A 698 14.31 36.07 -15.49
CA THR A 698 15.67 36.35 -14.98
C THR A 698 16.58 35.13 -14.75
N VAL A 699 16.15 33.90 -15.03
CA VAL A 699 17.03 32.71 -14.96
C VAL A 699 16.80 31.71 -16.11
N ALA A 700 15.57 31.54 -16.60
CA ALA A 700 15.30 30.72 -17.78
C ALA A 700 15.66 31.48 -19.08
N PRO A 701 16.28 30.82 -20.09
CA PRO A 701 16.35 31.32 -21.46
C PRO A 701 14.95 31.61 -22.01
N THR A 702 14.80 32.64 -22.85
CA THR A 702 13.49 33.12 -23.30
C THR A 702 12.95 32.42 -24.56
N ASP A 703 13.52 31.27 -24.92
CA ASP A 703 13.85 31.05 -26.33
C ASP A 703 13.03 29.95 -27.04
N VAL A 704 11.96 29.43 -26.42
CA VAL A 704 10.85 28.77 -27.16
C VAL A 704 9.89 29.80 -27.76
N THR A 705 10.48 30.79 -28.43
CA THR A 705 9.89 31.39 -29.64
C THR A 705 10.39 30.69 -30.92
N GLY A 706 11.37 29.79 -30.81
CA GLY A 706 11.81 28.89 -31.88
C GLY A 706 10.99 27.60 -31.99
N PRO A 707 11.28 26.73 -32.97
CA PRO A 707 10.51 25.52 -33.27
C PRO A 707 11.06 24.24 -32.59
N VAL A 708 12.11 24.33 -31.77
CA VAL A 708 12.81 23.18 -31.18
C VAL A 708 11.92 22.49 -30.13
N ALA A 709 11.62 21.22 -30.35
CA ALA A 709 10.79 20.39 -29.46
C ALA A 709 11.60 19.51 -28.49
N VAL A 710 12.84 19.18 -28.86
CA VAL A 710 13.75 18.34 -28.09
C VAL A 710 15.15 18.93 -28.26
N ASP A 711 15.82 19.21 -27.16
CA ASP A 711 17.21 19.65 -27.16
C ASP A 711 18.10 18.44 -26.85
N ALA A 712 18.94 18.10 -27.82
CA ALA A 712 19.85 16.96 -27.79
C ALA A 712 21.24 17.37 -28.28
N ARG A 713 21.60 18.65 -28.05
CA ARG A 713 22.94 19.18 -28.30
C ARG A 713 23.98 18.49 -27.44
N ASP A 714 25.23 18.56 -27.91
CA ASP A 714 26.37 18.18 -27.09
C ASP A 714 26.45 19.09 -25.85
N HIS A 715 26.65 18.48 -24.70
CA HIS A 715 26.85 19.14 -23.40
C HIS A 715 28.02 18.49 -22.63
N GLY A 716 28.90 17.78 -23.34
CA GLY A 716 30.11 17.18 -22.79
C GLY A 716 30.78 16.18 -23.74
N ASP A 717 32.00 16.49 -24.18
CA ASP A 717 32.80 15.65 -25.07
C ASP A 717 32.96 14.18 -24.57
N PRO A 718 32.67 13.15 -25.40
CA PRO A 718 32.05 13.20 -26.74
C PRO A 718 30.53 12.96 -26.69
N ASN A 719 29.75 13.56 -27.60
CA ASN A 719 28.30 13.38 -27.67
C ASN A 719 27.80 11.93 -27.48
N ASP A 720 26.69 11.83 -26.77
CA ASP A 720 26.18 10.59 -26.16
C ASP A 720 25.70 9.52 -27.16
N TRP A 721 25.59 9.90 -28.43
CA TRP A 721 25.17 9.05 -29.53
C TRP A 721 26.33 8.19 -30.06
N GLY A 722 27.56 8.46 -29.60
CA GLY A 722 28.74 7.64 -29.87
C GLY A 722 29.36 7.84 -31.26
N SER A 723 29.07 8.96 -31.92
CA SER A 723 29.73 9.37 -33.17
C SER A 723 30.51 10.66 -32.95
N PRO A 724 31.84 10.70 -33.18
CA PRO A 724 32.61 11.94 -33.05
C PRO A 724 32.16 13.03 -34.04
N CYS A 725 31.41 12.66 -35.09
CA CYS A 725 30.66 13.60 -35.92
C CYS A 725 29.35 13.00 -36.47
N ARG A 726 28.26 13.04 -35.68
CA ARG A 726 26.89 13.42 -36.11
C ARG A 726 25.79 13.12 -35.07
N ALA A 727 24.99 14.13 -34.75
CA ALA A 727 23.57 13.92 -34.40
C ALA A 727 22.74 13.65 -35.67
N THR A 728 21.51 13.14 -35.51
CA THR A 728 20.61 12.80 -36.63
C THR A 728 19.49 13.84 -36.79
N GLY A 729 19.29 14.36 -38.00
CA GLY A 729 18.31 15.42 -38.27
C GLY A 729 18.19 15.77 -39.76
N TYR A 730 17.44 16.84 -40.06
CA TYR A 730 17.33 17.41 -41.42
C TYR A 730 18.06 18.76 -41.54
N LEU A 731 18.94 18.87 -42.54
CA LEU A 731 19.67 20.08 -42.93
C LEU A 731 19.23 20.44 -44.36
N ASP A 732 18.64 21.61 -44.55
CA ASP A 732 18.09 22.09 -45.84
C ASP A 732 17.25 21.03 -46.60
N ASP A 733 16.27 20.46 -45.89
CA ASP A 733 15.38 19.35 -46.32
C ASP A 733 16.10 18.01 -46.67
N ALA A 734 17.44 17.93 -46.52
CA ALA A 734 18.21 16.70 -46.68
C ALA A 734 18.45 15.99 -45.33
N LEU A 735 18.32 14.66 -45.32
CA LEU A 735 18.58 13.85 -44.12
C LEU A 735 20.10 13.68 -43.92
N SER A 736 20.64 14.23 -42.81
CA SER A 736 22.04 14.04 -42.41
C SER A 736 22.13 12.92 -41.36
N TYR A 737 23.09 12.00 -41.56
CA TYR A 737 23.13 10.70 -40.87
C TYR A 737 24.57 10.18 -40.68
N ASP A 738 24.90 9.74 -39.46
CA ASP A 738 25.62 8.47 -39.20
C ASP A 738 25.41 7.89 -37.78
N GLY A 739 24.93 8.69 -36.82
CA GLY A 739 24.83 8.41 -35.37
C GLY A 739 24.27 7.04 -34.95
N GLY A 740 25.12 6.02 -34.97
CA GLY A 740 24.90 4.65 -34.48
C GLY A 740 23.88 3.81 -35.27
N GLY A 741 22.86 4.42 -35.88
CA GLY A 741 21.73 3.77 -36.56
C GLY A 741 20.37 3.92 -35.87
N ALA A 742 20.29 4.71 -34.79
CA ALA A 742 19.00 5.19 -34.30
C ALA A 742 18.48 6.31 -35.23
N THR A 743 17.16 6.37 -35.42
CA THR A 743 16.51 7.34 -36.32
C THR A 743 15.68 8.37 -35.56
N VAL A 744 15.60 9.59 -36.10
CA VAL A 744 14.78 10.68 -35.58
C VAL A 744 13.74 11.08 -36.63
N TYR A 745 12.51 11.37 -36.19
CA TYR A 745 11.41 11.77 -37.06
C TYR A 745 10.76 13.10 -36.61
N GLU A 746 10.78 14.08 -37.52
CA GLU A 746 10.10 15.37 -37.41
C GLU A 746 8.96 15.51 -38.45
N LEU A 747 8.12 16.54 -38.26
CA LEU A 747 7.20 17.04 -39.29
C LEU A 747 7.22 18.58 -39.34
N ALA A 748 8.08 19.10 -40.21
CA ALA A 748 8.30 20.51 -40.58
C ALA A 748 9.13 21.38 -39.61
N VAL A 749 10.38 21.62 -40.01
CA VAL A 749 11.26 22.74 -39.58
C VAL A 749 11.38 22.88 -38.05
N ALA A 750 11.62 21.77 -37.35
CA ALA A 750 11.73 21.72 -35.89
C ALA A 750 13.09 21.13 -35.46
N PRO A 751 14.21 21.64 -36.03
CA PRO A 751 15.49 20.94 -36.08
C PRO A 751 15.92 20.47 -34.70
N VAL A 752 16.05 19.14 -34.57
CA VAL A 752 16.95 18.55 -33.59
C VAL A 752 18.35 19.03 -33.94
N LEU A 753 18.92 19.82 -33.03
CA LEU A 753 20.13 20.61 -33.27
C LEU A 753 21.34 19.71 -33.53
N TYR A 754 22.19 20.14 -34.46
CA TYR A 754 23.41 19.43 -34.86
C TYR A 754 24.58 19.75 -33.92
N PRO A 755 25.63 18.91 -33.91
CA PRO A 755 26.96 19.34 -33.49
C PRO A 755 27.45 20.38 -34.52
N GLU A 756 27.53 21.65 -34.13
CA GLU A 756 27.94 22.74 -35.03
C GLU A 756 29.45 22.74 -35.34
N ASN A 757 30.21 21.85 -34.69
CA ASN A 757 31.67 21.71 -34.72
C ASN A 757 32.23 20.73 -35.78
N CYS A 758 31.38 20.11 -36.59
CA CYS A 758 31.78 19.12 -37.59
C CYS A 758 31.92 19.71 -39.01
N ILE A 759 33.09 19.55 -39.63
CA ILE A 759 33.48 20.18 -40.91
C ILE A 759 34.19 19.16 -41.83
N ASP A 760 34.60 19.52 -43.05
CA ASP A 760 35.37 18.59 -43.92
C ASP A 760 36.22 19.39 -44.95
N LEU A 761 37.42 19.83 -44.55
CA LEU A 761 38.20 20.83 -45.30
C LEU A 761 39.06 20.25 -46.44
N ALA A 762 38.51 20.09 -47.64
CA ALA A 762 39.32 19.72 -48.81
C ALA A 762 40.26 20.87 -49.27
N LEU A 763 41.43 20.54 -49.84
CA LEU A 763 42.34 21.50 -50.47
C LEU A 763 42.59 21.14 -51.94
N THR A 764 42.54 22.13 -52.83
CA THR A 764 42.90 21.99 -54.25
C THR A 764 44.03 22.92 -54.65
N GLN A 765 44.91 22.46 -55.55
CA GLN A 765 45.97 23.27 -56.14
C GLN A 765 45.76 23.45 -57.66
N SER A 766 45.89 24.68 -58.15
CA SER A 766 45.91 24.99 -59.59
C SER A 766 47.16 25.78 -59.99
N ALA A 767 47.89 25.28 -60.97
CA ALA A 767 49.14 25.91 -61.42
C ALA A 767 48.88 27.19 -62.24
N ILE A 768 49.58 28.28 -61.93
CA ILE A 768 49.60 29.51 -62.74
C ILE A 768 50.76 29.44 -63.74
N THR A 769 51.93 28.95 -63.29
CA THR A 769 53.06 28.61 -64.17
C THR A 769 52.84 27.23 -64.77
N PRO A 770 52.82 27.07 -66.11
CA PRO A 770 52.59 25.77 -66.76
C PRO A 770 53.61 24.69 -66.33
N THR A 771 53.12 23.46 -66.14
CA THR A 771 53.92 22.31 -65.67
C THR A 771 54.64 21.55 -66.80
N ASP A 772 54.25 21.79 -68.05
CA ASP A 772 54.82 21.20 -69.27
C ASP A 772 56.08 21.92 -69.78
N VAL A 773 56.43 23.06 -69.20
CA VAL A 773 57.63 23.86 -69.54
C VAL A 773 58.74 23.63 -68.50
N PRO A 774 59.90 23.07 -68.89
CA PRO A 774 61.02 22.90 -67.97
C PRO A 774 61.56 24.23 -67.43
N LEU A 775 61.65 24.32 -66.10
CA LEU A 775 62.13 25.47 -65.35
C LEU A 775 63.66 25.54 -65.30
N HIS A 776 64.21 26.73 -65.13
CA HIS A 776 65.64 26.98 -64.97
C HIS A 776 65.93 27.68 -63.64
N ALA A 777 67.17 27.57 -63.16
CA ALA A 777 67.62 28.33 -62.00
C ALA A 777 67.47 29.84 -62.24
N GLY A 778 66.72 30.51 -61.36
CA GLY A 778 66.31 31.90 -61.47
C GLY A 778 64.86 32.11 -61.92
N ASP A 779 64.17 31.11 -62.49
CA ASP A 779 62.76 31.21 -62.90
C ASP A 779 61.82 31.37 -61.69
N THR A 780 60.59 31.81 -61.96
CA THR A 780 59.57 32.08 -60.92
C THR A 780 58.33 31.24 -61.20
N VAL A 781 57.91 30.48 -60.20
CA VAL A 781 56.81 29.51 -60.26
C VAL A 781 55.68 30.00 -59.37
N SER A 782 54.45 29.96 -59.86
CA SER A 782 53.27 30.37 -59.12
C SER A 782 52.12 29.36 -59.26
N TRP A 783 51.32 29.23 -58.21
CA TRP A 783 50.10 28.42 -58.16
C TRP A 783 49.09 29.03 -57.19
N ARG A 784 47.85 28.57 -57.25
CA ARG A 784 46.80 28.87 -56.28
C ARG A 784 46.48 27.64 -55.44
N LEU A 785 46.12 27.88 -54.20
CA LEU A 785 45.53 26.95 -53.27
C LEU A 785 44.10 27.45 -52.96
N THR A 786 43.10 26.60 -53.13
CA THR A 786 41.70 26.87 -52.78
C THR A 786 41.25 25.81 -51.79
N ALA A 787 40.89 26.22 -50.57
CA ALA A 787 40.22 25.35 -49.62
C ALA A 787 38.71 25.34 -49.90
N HIS A 788 38.08 24.20 -49.65
CA HIS A 788 36.64 23.97 -49.75
C HIS A 788 36.17 23.33 -48.44
N ASP A 789 34.89 23.47 -48.08
CA ASP A 789 34.30 22.76 -46.94
C ASP A 789 33.22 21.80 -47.44
N ASP A 790 33.57 20.52 -47.65
CA ASP A 790 32.61 19.45 -47.96
C ASP A 790 31.75 19.07 -46.73
N GLY A 791 31.94 19.77 -45.60
CA GLY A 791 31.35 19.52 -44.30
C GLY A 791 29.85 19.82 -44.18
N PRO A 792 29.24 19.40 -43.05
CA PRO A 792 27.85 19.72 -42.71
C PRO A 792 27.71 21.03 -41.92
N GLY A 793 28.72 21.37 -41.11
CA GLY A 793 28.89 22.66 -40.44
C GLY A 793 29.87 23.55 -41.22
N ALA A 794 30.13 24.74 -40.68
CA ALA A 794 30.96 25.77 -41.32
C ALA A 794 32.29 25.94 -40.56
N ALA A 795 33.43 25.75 -41.21
CA ALA A 795 34.75 25.89 -40.58
C ALA A 795 34.96 27.26 -39.90
N PRO A 796 35.11 27.30 -38.56
CA PRO A 796 35.15 28.56 -37.80
C PRO A 796 36.46 29.34 -38.05
N SER A 797 36.40 30.67 -37.88
CA SER A 797 37.49 31.57 -38.23
C SER A 797 38.81 31.26 -37.49
N GLY A 798 39.88 31.10 -38.25
CA GLY A 798 41.20 30.74 -37.75
C GLY A 798 41.75 29.41 -38.25
N TRP A 799 41.02 28.69 -39.11
CA TRP A 799 41.57 27.61 -39.94
C TRP A 799 42.72 28.14 -40.84
N THR A 800 43.61 27.25 -41.31
CA THR A 800 44.87 27.67 -41.96
C THR A 800 45.22 26.88 -43.22
N VAL A 801 45.88 27.52 -44.18
CA VAL A 801 46.53 26.87 -45.33
C VAL A 801 48.05 27.02 -45.21
N THR A 802 48.78 25.92 -45.16
CA THR A 802 50.25 25.89 -45.01
C THR A 802 50.92 25.24 -46.22
N GLN A 803 51.86 25.97 -46.82
CA GLN A 803 52.69 25.49 -47.93
C GLN A 803 54.01 24.89 -47.40
N LEU A 804 54.31 23.67 -47.82
CA LEU A 804 55.64 23.06 -47.73
C LEU A 804 56.41 23.35 -49.02
N LEU A 805 57.66 23.80 -48.90
CA LEU A 805 58.56 24.10 -50.02
C LEU A 805 59.83 23.24 -49.94
N PRO A 806 60.29 22.65 -51.06
CA PRO A 806 61.49 21.82 -51.07
C PRO A 806 62.77 22.66 -51.03
N ASP A 807 63.88 22.00 -50.67
CA ASP A 807 65.21 22.55 -50.89
C ASP A 807 65.41 22.96 -52.36
N GLY A 808 66.04 24.11 -52.57
CA GLY A 808 66.33 24.63 -53.90
C GLY A 808 65.26 25.58 -54.47
N VAL A 809 64.19 25.91 -53.75
CA VAL A 809 63.38 27.11 -54.02
C VAL A 809 63.48 28.13 -52.88
N THR A 810 63.03 29.36 -53.16
CA THR A 810 62.88 30.44 -52.17
C THR A 810 61.50 31.08 -52.32
N LEU A 811 60.78 31.28 -51.22
CA LEU A 811 59.50 31.99 -51.24
C LEU A 811 59.69 33.44 -51.68
N VAL A 812 58.87 33.90 -52.63
CA VAL A 812 58.80 35.30 -53.08
C VAL A 812 57.58 35.99 -52.47
N SER A 813 56.43 35.32 -52.46
CA SER A 813 55.19 35.82 -51.85
C SER A 813 54.17 34.70 -51.64
N MET A 814 53.34 34.85 -50.61
CA MET A 814 52.09 34.09 -50.39
C MET A 814 51.02 35.11 -50.03
N THR A 815 49.94 35.18 -50.81
CA THR A 815 48.95 36.28 -50.74
C THR A 815 47.56 35.86 -51.23
N GLY A 816 46.51 36.35 -50.57
CA GLY A 816 45.10 36.15 -50.90
C GLY A 816 44.24 37.06 -50.00
N ASP A 817 43.01 37.36 -50.41
CA ASP A 817 42.10 38.20 -49.64
C ASP A 817 41.45 37.38 -48.50
N GLY A 818 41.22 37.97 -47.33
CA GLY A 818 40.58 37.30 -46.18
C GLY A 818 41.52 36.47 -45.28
N TYR A 819 42.84 36.59 -45.43
CA TYR A 819 43.83 35.87 -44.60
C TYR A 819 44.91 36.76 -44.01
N ARG A 820 45.35 36.39 -42.80
CA ARG A 820 46.59 36.85 -42.18
C ARG A 820 47.74 35.89 -42.51
N PHE A 821 48.80 36.39 -43.14
CA PHE A 821 49.96 35.59 -43.56
C PHE A 821 51.10 35.62 -42.53
N ASP A 822 51.75 34.47 -42.33
CA ASP A 822 53.04 34.35 -41.65
C ASP A 822 53.91 33.30 -42.37
N GLY A 823 55.02 33.76 -42.99
CA GLY A 823 55.90 32.91 -43.79
C GLY A 823 55.18 32.15 -44.92
N THR A 824 55.06 30.84 -44.77
CA THR A 824 54.36 29.92 -45.69
C THR A 824 52.98 29.46 -45.21
N THR A 825 52.43 30.10 -44.17
CA THR A 825 51.09 29.82 -43.64
C THR A 825 50.16 31.03 -43.80
N ALA A 826 48.93 30.77 -44.22
CA ALA A 826 47.83 31.73 -44.24
C ALA A 826 46.77 31.29 -43.22
N THR A 827 46.33 32.19 -42.35
CA THR A 827 45.22 31.94 -41.40
C THR A 827 44.01 32.74 -41.84
N ALA A 828 42.86 32.10 -42.01
CA ALA A 828 41.63 32.77 -42.40
C ALA A 828 41.13 33.70 -41.28
N GLU A 829 40.63 34.89 -41.67
CA GLU A 829 40.07 35.87 -40.72
C GLU A 829 38.55 35.71 -40.54
N ASP A 830 37.86 35.14 -41.54
CA ASP A 830 36.43 34.81 -41.55
C ASP A 830 36.20 33.27 -41.53
N PRO A 831 35.01 32.78 -41.15
CA PRO A 831 34.62 31.37 -41.33
C PRO A 831 34.50 30.97 -42.80
N LEU A 832 34.66 29.69 -43.12
CA LEU A 832 34.26 29.10 -44.41
C LEU A 832 32.88 28.46 -44.24
N ALA A 833 31.98 28.62 -45.21
CA ALA A 833 30.64 28.04 -45.16
C ALA A 833 30.62 26.66 -45.84
N ALA A 834 29.77 25.75 -45.33
CA ALA A 834 29.54 24.44 -45.93
C ALA A 834 29.19 24.55 -47.42
N GLY A 835 29.93 23.82 -48.26
CA GLY A 835 29.77 23.77 -49.71
C GLY A 835 30.33 24.96 -50.50
N GLU A 836 31.06 25.88 -49.87
CA GLU A 836 31.64 27.06 -50.54
C GLU A 836 33.17 26.98 -50.71
N ASP A 837 33.68 27.62 -51.76
CA ASP A 837 35.12 27.81 -52.00
C ASP A 837 35.65 29.02 -51.22
N ALA A 838 36.75 28.83 -50.48
CA ALA A 838 37.46 29.93 -49.85
C ALA A 838 38.18 30.83 -50.89
N PRO A 839 38.43 32.11 -50.59
CA PRO A 839 39.23 32.97 -51.47
C PRO A 839 40.62 32.35 -51.74
N PRO A 840 41.09 32.26 -53.01
CA PRO A 840 42.26 31.44 -53.33
C PRO A 840 43.59 32.11 -52.94
N VAL A 841 44.40 31.40 -52.15
CA VAL A 841 45.75 31.82 -51.77
C VAL A 841 46.71 31.58 -52.92
N THR A 842 47.33 32.65 -53.44
CA THR A 842 48.37 32.57 -54.48
C THR A 842 49.75 32.47 -53.84
N VAL A 843 50.47 31.38 -54.14
CA VAL A 843 51.86 31.16 -53.74
C VAL A 843 52.78 31.47 -54.92
N THR A 844 53.97 32.02 -54.65
CA THR A 844 55.00 32.27 -55.67
C THR A 844 56.40 32.06 -55.09
N VAL A 845 57.21 31.29 -55.80
CA VAL A 845 58.59 30.93 -55.42
C VAL A 845 59.57 31.18 -56.56
N ARG A 846 60.86 31.35 -56.23
CA ARG A 846 61.96 31.42 -57.20
C ARG A 846 62.81 30.16 -57.12
N VAL A 847 63.04 29.53 -58.27
CA VAL A 847 63.92 28.38 -58.46
C VAL A 847 65.37 28.81 -58.28
N THR A 848 66.17 28.01 -57.58
CA THR A 848 67.62 28.27 -57.37
C THR A 848 68.48 27.27 -58.13
N GLU A 849 69.81 27.44 -58.09
CA GLU A 849 70.78 26.49 -58.66
C GLU A 849 70.89 25.15 -57.90
N HIS A 850 70.09 24.94 -56.85
CA HIS A 850 70.05 23.69 -56.08
C HIS A 850 68.70 22.95 -56.20
N ALA A 851 67.79 23.41 -57.07
CA ALA A 851 66.50 22.75 -57.27
C ALA A 851 66.66 21.31 -57.83
N PRO A 852 65.90 20.33 -57.31
CA PRO A 852 65.85 18.98 -57.88
C PRO A 852 65.27 18.99 -59.30
N ALA A 853 65.63 17.98 -60.10
CA ALA A 853 65.15 17.84 -61.49
C ALA A 853 63.63 17.63 -61.61
N ASP A 854 63.00 17.19 -60.53
CA ASP A 854 61.54 17.20 -60.33
C ASP A 854 61.26 18.11 -59.12
N LEU A 855 60.76 19.31 -59.37
CA LEU A 855 60.47 20.32 -58.35
C LEU A 855 59.05 20.10 -57.84
N ARG A 856 58.96 19.50 -56.66
CA ARG A 856 57.71 19.06 -56.05
C ARG A 856 57.33 19.90 -54.83
N VAL A 857 56.10 20.41 -54.80
CA VAL A 857 55.55 21.18 -53.68
C VAL A 857 54.29 20.51 -53.15
N VAL A 858 54.05 20.62 -51.84
CA VAL A 858 52.85 20.09 -51.16
C VAL A 858 52.35 21.15 -50.19
N ALA A 859 51.05 21.32 -50.09
CA ALA A 859 50.38 22.20 -49.13
C ALA A 859 49.26 21.43 -48.43
N TYR A 860 48.82 21.91 -47.28
CA TYR A 860 47.65 21.39 -46.57
C TYR A 860 46.81 22.50 -45.97
N VAL A 861 45.51 22.26 -45.84
CA VAL A 861 44.61 23.02 -44.98
C VAL A 861 44.52 22.33 -43.62
N ALA A 862 44.20 23.08 -42.57
CA ALA A 862 44.01 22.57 -41.21
C ALA A 862 42.89 23.33 -40.50
N PRO A 863 42.11 22.66 -39.63
CA PRO A 863 41.01 23.26 -38.89
C PRO A 863 41.49 24.36 -37.94
N ALA A 864 40.54 25.16 -37.46
CA ALA A 864 40.82 26.12 -36.39
C ALA A 864 41.22 25.38 -35.09
N PRO A 865 42.09 25.96 -34.24
CA PRO A 865 42.34 25.41 -32.92
C PRO A 865 41.09 25.52 -32.03
N VAL A 866 40.91 24.52 -31.15
CA VAL A 866 39.89 24.40 -30.11
C VAL A 866 39.56 25.74 -29.43
N ARG A 867 38.26 26.04 -29.32
CA ARG A 867 37.69 27.25 -28.70
C ARG A 867 36.22 27.03 -28.32
N ASP A 868 35.78 27.75 -27.29
CA ASP A 868 34.40 28.21 -27.09
C ASP A 868 33.81 28.83 -28.39
N LEU A 869 32.88 28.12 -29.05
CA LEU A 869 32.16 28.58 -30.26
C LEU A 869 30.75 29.10 -29.95
N ASP A 870 30.04 28.51 -28.99
CA ASP A 870 28.63 28.83 -28.70
C ASP A 870 28.46 29.89 -27.58
N GLY A 871 29.48 30.08 -26.74
CA GLY A 871 29.52 31.07 -25.65
C GLY A 871 29.19 30.54 -24.25
N ASP A 872 29.09 29.22 -24.03
CA ASP A 872 28.80 28.64 -22.71
C ASP A 872 29.99 28.71 -21.71
N GLY A 873 31.22 28.83 -22.22
CA GLY A 873 32.46 28.92 -21.45
C GLY A 873 33.30 27.63 -21.40
N HIS A 874 32.94 26.59 -22.17
CA HIS A 874 33.73 25.40 -22.44
C HIS A 874 34.49 25.51 -23.79
N ASP A 875 35.34 24.53 -24.12
CA ASP A 875 36.26 24.57 -25.27
C ASP A 875 35.82 23.49 -26.30
N ASP A 876 35.27 23.89 -27.45
CA ASP A 876 34.79 22.97 -28.49
C ASP A 876 35.92 22.42 -29.36
N GLU A 877 35.99 21.09 -29.53
CA GLU A 877 36.86 20.47 -30.53
C GLU A 877 36.22 20.55 -31.93
N VAL A 878 36.95 21.13 -32.89
CA VAL A 878 36.55 21.20 -34.30
C VAL A 878 37.00 19.93 -35.01
N VAL A 879 36.05 19.14 -35.52
CA VAL A 879 36.30 17.78 -36.00
C VAL A 879 36.11 17.66 -37.52
N GLU A 880 37.15 17.20 -38.21
CA GLU A 880 37.10 16.83 -39.63
C GLU A 880 36.32 15.51 -39.79
N ARG A 881 35.21 15.54 -40.53
CA ARG A 881 34.17 14.50 -40.56
C ARG A 881 34.58 13.24 -41.32
N THR A 882 35.21 13.38 -42.48
CA THR A 882 35.39 12.28 -43.45
C THR A 882 36.85 12.05 -43.80
N SER A 883 37.65 13.12 -43.87
CA SER A 883 39.05 13.08 -44.33
C SER A 883 40.09 13.67 -43.35
N PRO A 884 40.15 13.27 -42.06
CA PRO A 884 40.97 13.95 -41.04
C PRO A 884 42.43 14.21 -41.39
N LEU A 885 42.92 15.40 -41.05
CA LEU A 885 44.25 15.90 -41.42
C LEU A 885 45.40 14.98 -40.98
N VAL A 886 45.97 14.29 -41.96
CA VAL A 886 47.30 13.68 -41.85
C VAL A 886 48.31 14.69 -42.42
N VAL A 887 48.91 15.50 -41.53
CA VAL A 887 49.87 16.56 -41.93
C VAL A 887 50.94 15.99 -42.88
N PRO A 888 50.99 16.46 -44.14
CA PRO A 888 51.82 15.84 -45.17
C PRO A 888 53.29 16.24 -45.04
N THR A 889 54.11 15.63 -45.90
CA THR A 889 55.49 16.01 -46.13
C THR A 889 55.70 16.30 -47.62
N LEU A 890 56.89 16.80 -47.99
CA LEU A 890 57.29 16.96 -49.40
C LEU A 890 57.33 15.64 -50.19
N GLU A 891 57.33 14.49 -49.50
CA GLU A 891 57.27 13.14 -50.10
C GLU A 891 55.83 12.59 -50.20
N THR A 892 54.85 13.17 -49.50
CA THR A 892 53.44 12.74 -49.54
C THR A 892 52.84 12.99 -50.92
N ASP A 893 52.14 12.00 -51.51
CA ASP A 893 51.44 12.16 -52.78
C ASP A 893 49.95 12.47 -52.60
N PRO A 894 49.46 13.69 -52.87
CA PRO A 894 48.05 14.06 -52.69
C PRO A 894 47.08 13.14 -53.43
N ALA A 895 47.45 12.71 -54.63
CA ALA A 895 46.64 11.78 -55.43
C ALA A 895 46.54 10.34 -54.82
N ALA A 896 47.24 10.08 -53.72
CA ALA A 896 47.23 8.83 -52.97
C ALA A 896 47.26 9.07 -51.43
N SER A 897 46.93 10.28 -50.97
CA SER A 897 46.91 10.64 -49.55
C SER A 897 45.67 10.06 -48.86
N PRO A 898 45.72 9.72 -47.55
CA PRO A 898 44.54 9.28 -46.79
C PRO A 898 43.60 10.43 -46.37
N THR A 899 43.87 11.66 -46.81
CA THR A 899 43.10 12.88 -46.56
C THR A 899 43.03 13.71 -47.86
N ASP A 900 41.98 14.50 -48.02
CA ASP A 900 41.85 15.53 -49.07
C ASP A 900 42.20 16.94 -48.56
N ASN A 901 42.59 17.09 -47.27
CA ASN A 901 43.14 18.33 -46.74
C ASN A 901 44.45 18.74 -47.43
N ASP A 902 45.10 17.87 -48.24
CA ASP A 902 46.38 18.16 -48.90
C ASP A 902 46.33 18.24 -50.44
N ALA A 903 47.21 19.08 -50.99
CA ALA A 903 47.31 19.38 -52.42
C ALA A 903 48.76 19.59 -52.82
N GLY A 904 49.08 19.54 -54.11
CA GLY A 904 50.47 19.70 -54.55
C GLY A 904 50.64 19.90 -56.05
N GLY A 905 51.90 20.05 -56.46
CA GLY A 905 52.27 20.21 -57.86
C GLY A 905 53.73 19.87 -58.10
N ALA A 906 54.00 19.46 -59.34
CA ALA A 906 55.32 19.08 -59.82
C ALA A 906 55.65 19.85 -61.10
N TRP A 907 56.89 20.34 -61.20
CA TRP A 907 57.43 20.97 -62.41
C TRP A 907 58.81 20.38 -62.69
N THR A 908 59.08 20.04 -63.95
CA THR A 908 60.43 19.60 -64.33
C THR A 908 61.41 20.77 -64.28
N VAL A 909 62.61 20.54 -63.75
CA VAL A 909 63.73 21.50 -63.79
C VAL A 909 64.77 21.01 -64.78
N ALA A 910 65.16 21.88 -65.72
CA ALA A 910 66.09 21.57 -66.79
C ALA A 910 67.52 21.36 -66.24
N GLY A 911 67.88 20.10 -65.99
CA GLY A 911 69.23 19.71 -65.57
C GLY A 911 70.30 20.16 -66.58
N THR A 912 71.32 20.86 -66.10
CA THR A 912 72.34 21.51 -66.95
C THR A 912 73.35 20.53 -67.54
N THR A 913 72.97 19.86 -68.64
CA THR A 913 73.86 19.01 -69.45
C THR A 913 73.67 19.28 -70.95
N PRO A 914 74.73 19.17 -71.78
CA PRO A 914 74.73 19.71 -73.14
C PRO A 914 73.98 18.86 -74.18
N THR A 915 73.44 19.56 -75.17
CA THR A 915 72.74 19.10 -76.39
C THR A 915 73.68 18.43 -77.43
N PRO A 916 73.18 17.83 -78.56
CA PRO A 916 71.79 17.66 -79.05
C PRO A 916 71.44 16.24 -79.61
N SER A 917 70.24 16.13 -80.23
CA SER A 917 69.81 15.17 -81.28
C SER A 917 69.12 13.85 -80.83
N GLY A 918 68.03 13.38 -81.47
CA GLY A 918 67.19 14.03 -82.51
C GLY A 918 66.32 13.08 -83.36
N GLY A 919 65.08 13.52 -83.65
CA GLY A 919 64.10 12.94 -84.60
C GLY A 919 63.37 11.65 -84.17
N ASN A 920 62.35 11.13 -84.88
CA ASN A 920 61.29 11.69 -85.75
C ASN A 920 60.46 10.53 -86.37
N GLY A 921 59.12 10.61 -86.35
CA GLY A 921 58.19 9.71 -87.08
C GLY A 921 57.00 9.27 -86.20
N THR A 922 55.69 9.28 -86.54
CA THR A 922 54.84 9.30 -87.77
C THR A 922 54.23 7.94 -88.17
N GLY A 923 52.90 7.88 -88.24
CA GLY A 923 52.06 6.80 -88.81
C GLY A 923 51.55 5.76 -87.80
N ASP A 924 50.44 5.06 -88.04
CA ASP A 924 49.38 5.25 -89.07
C ASP A 924 48.11 4.41 -88.72
N ASP A 925 47.02 4.57 -89.49
CA ASP A 925 45.71 3.91 -89.27
C ASP A 925 45.68 2.37 -89.50
N GLY A 926 44.66 1.68 -88.98
CA GLY A 926 44.28 0.33 -89.44
C GLY A 926 43.13 -0.37 -88.70
N GLY A 927 42.19 -0.98 -89.44
CA GLY A 927 41.12 -1.86 -88.91
C GLY A 927 40.38 -2.65 -90.00
N SER A 928 39.69 -3.75 -89.66
CA SER A 928 38.91 -4.56 -90.64
C SER A 928 37.89 -5.59 -90.06
N ASP A 929 36.64 -5.48 -90.54
CA ASP A 929 35.64 -6.52 -90.94
C ASP A 929 35.29 -7.85 -90.18
N THR A 930 34.03 -7.90 -89.73
CA THR A 930 32.85 -8.77 -90.07
C THR A 930 32.92 -10.30 -90.40
N GLY A 931 31.88 -11.08 -89.97
CA GLY A 931 31.54 -12.42 -90.53
C GLY A 931 30.53 -13.32 -89.76
N SER A 932 29.46 -13.82 -90.42
CA SER A 932 28.32 -14.68 -89.96
C SER A 932 28.60 -16.22 -89.89
N GLY A 933 27.74 -17.16 -89.46
CA GLY A 933 26.38 -17.19 -88.83
C GLY A 933 25.58 -18.54 -89.04
N GLY A 934 24.54 -18.84 -88.22
CA GLY A 934 23.53 -19.95 -88.38
C GLY A 934 23.77 -21.25 -87.55
N ALA A 935 22.80 -22.11 -87.18
CA ALA A 935 21.31 -22.15 -87.34
C ALA A 935 20.61 -23.05 -86.25
N ALA A 936 19.26 -23.15 -86.26
CA ALA A 936 18.37 -23.66 -85.17
C ALA A 936 17.97 -25.18 -85.30
N PRO A 937 16.94 -25.80 -84.63
CA PRO A 937 15.71 -25.33 -83.90
C PRO A 937 15.64 -25.81 -82.40
N SER A 938 14.56 -25.87 -81.60
CA SER A 938 13.09 -25.92 -81.80
C SER A 938 12.22 -25.51 -80.57
N ALA A 939 10.94 -25.17 -80.82
CA ALA A 939 9.67 -25.28 -80.04
C ALA A 939 9.64 -25.58 -78.50
N ARG A 940 8.73 -24.99 -77.70
CA ARG A 940 7.28 -24.73 -77.97
C ARG A 940 6.72 -23.41 -77.41
N THR A 941 5.70 -22.89 -78.10
CA THR A 941 4.66 -21.89 -77.70
C THR A 941 3.54 -22.53 -76.85
N ILE A 942 2.61 -21.82 -76.19
CA ILE A 942 1.48 -20.97 -76.67
C ILE A 942 1.00 -20.12 -75.45
N ASP A 943 0.91 -18.78 -75.51
CA ASP A 943 -0.20 -17.91 -76.04
C ASP A 943 -1.40 -17.78 -75.07
N GLN A 944 -1.59 -16.63 -74.40
CA GLN A 944 -2.56 -15.53 -74.67
C GLN A 944 -3.91 -15.65 -73.92
N GLY A 945 -4.58 -14.50 -73.62
CA GLY A 945 -5.79 -14.50 -72.77
C GLY A 945 -6.68 -13.23 -72.71
N GLY A 946 -6.13 -12.02 -72.90
CA GLY A 946 -6.94 -10.79 -73.10
C GLY A 946 -7.66 -10.18 -71.87
N PRO A 947 -8.42 -9.07 -72.05
CA PRO A 947 -8.90 -8.20 -70.96
C PRO A 947 -10.45 -7.95 -70.97
N VAL A 948 -10.88 -6.90 -70.25
CA VAL A 948 -12.23 -6.26 -70.19
C VAL A 948 -13.20 -6.79 -69.12
N GLY A 949 -13.71 -5.86 -68.29
CA GLY A 949 -14.83 -6.07 -67.36
C GLY A 949 -15.05 -4.83 -66.47
N LEU A 950 -16.16 -4.10 -66.62
CA LEU A 950 -16.37 -2.77 -66.02
C LEU A 950 -17.78 -2.62 -65.41
N VAL A 951 -17.83 -2.12 -64.16
CA VAL A 951 -18.98 -1.48 -63.46
C VAL A 951 -20.23 -2.31 -63.10
N GLY A 952 -20.68 -2.15 -61.85
CA GLY A 952 -22.03 -2.43 -61.34
C GLY A 952 -22.10 -3.56 -60.29
N SER A 953 -22.84 -3.45 -59.17
CA SER A 953 -23.58 -2.31 -58.58
C SER A 953 -23.90 -2.57 -57.09
N ALA A 954 -24.34 -1.53 -56.35
CA ALA A 954 -24.74 -1.54 -54.92
C ALA A 954 -25.69 -2.71 -54.52
N THR A 955 -25.77 -3.16 -53.25
CA THR A 955 -25.92 -2.44 -51.96
C THR A 955 -24.93 -2.90 -50.86
N ALA A 956 -24.48 -2.13 -49.86
CA ALA A 956 -24.96 -0.90 -49.18
C ALA A 956 -25.87 -1.09 -47.93
N ASP A 957 -25.25 -1.46 -46.81
CA ASP A 957 -25.46 -0.90 -45.45
C ASP A 957 -24.20 -1.28 -44.61
N GLN A 958 -23.42 -0.33 -44.09
CA GLN A 958 -23.56 0.45 -42.84
C GLN A 958 -22.94 -0.23 -41.60
N PHE A 959 -22.08 0.54 -40.90
CA PHE A 959 -21.38 0.27 -39.63
C PHE A 959 -20.45 -0.95 -39.54
N GLY A 960 -19.15 -0.66 -39.53
CA GLY A 960 -18.08 -1.60 -39.20
C GLY A 960 -16.88 -0.93 -38.51
N GLY A 961 -17.11 0.16 -37.76
CA GLY A 961 -16.06 0.93 -37.09
C GLY A 961 -16.53 1.60 -35.81
N LEU A 962 -15.55 2.02 -35.01
CA LEU A 962 -15.60 2.67 -33.68
C LEU A 962 -15.87 1.77 -32.45
N ALA A 963 -15.25 2.22 -31.35
CA ALA A 963 -15.36 1.78 -29.95
C ALA A 963 -14.75 0.38 -29.63
N TRP A 964 -14.23 0.12 -28.43
CA TRP A 964 -14.27 0.90 -27.18
C TRP A 964 -12.86 1.40 -26.81
N THR A 965 -12.62 2.72 -26.64
CA THR A 965 -12.96 3.58 -25.47
C THR A 965 -12.42 3.01 -24.14
N GLY A 966 -11.61 3.72 -23.35
CA GLY A 966 -11.56 5.17 -23.17
C GLY A 966 -12.34 5.53 -21.91
N VAL A 967 -11.64 5.73 -20.79
CA VAL A 967 -12.25 5.92 -19.47
C VAL A 967 -12.81 7.34 -19.34
N SER A 968 -14.08 7.51 -19.73
CA SER A 968 -14.80 8.77 -19.53
C SER A 968 -15.09 8.98 -18.04
N LEU A 969 -14.37 9.89 -17.39
CA LEU A 969 -14.62 10.33 -16.01
C LEU A 969 -15.84 11.26 -15.92
N ALA A 970 -17.03 10.73 -16.23
CA ALA A 970 -18.29 11.47 -16.26
C ALA A 970 -19.44 10.75 -15.53
N VAL A 971 -19.39 10.79 -14.19
CA VAL A 971 -20.55 10.79 -13.26
C VAL A 971 -21.53 9.60 -13.35
N PRO A 972 -21.61 8.77 -12.29
CA PRO A 972 -22.80 8.88 -11.42
C PRO A 972 -22.48 9.07 -9.91
N PHE A 973 -21.56 9.97 -9.58
CA PHE A 973 -21.23 10.35 -8.18
C PHE A 973 -22.28 11.28 -7.52
N ALA A 974 -23.56 10.91 -7.56
CA ALA A 974 -24.66 11.73 -7.02
C ALA A 974 -25.04 11.41 -5.56
N ALA A 975 -24.81 10.18 -5.08
CA ALA A 975 -25.25 9.74 -3.74
C ALA A 975 -24.21 9.94 -2.64
N THR A 976 -22.95 9.57 -2.89
CA THR A 976 -21.89 9.54 -1.86
C THR A 976 -21.31 10.92 -1.54
N VAL A 977 -21.26 11.81 -2.55
CA VAL A 977 -20.68 13.17 -2.42
C VAL A 977 -21.43 14.02 -1.39
N VAL A 978 -22.72 13.79 -1.17
CA VAL A 978 -23.54 14.54 -0.21
C VAL A 978 -23.03 14.39 1.23
N LEU A 979 -22.52 13.21 1.62
CA LEU A 979 -21.90 13.04 2.94
C LEU A 979 -20.50 13.66 3.01
N LEU A 980 -19.70 13.55 1.94
CA LEU A 980 -18.33 14.10 1.91
C LEU A 980 -18.34 15.64 2.00
N VAL A 981 -19.25 16.30 1.26
CA VAL A 981 -19.42 17.75 1.26
C VAL A 981 -19.93 18.27 2.61
N LEU A 982 -20.80 17.53 3.30
CA LEU A 982 -21.21 17.88 4.67
C LEU A 982 -20.04 17.81 5.66
N GLY A 983 -19.10 16.88 5.47
CA GLY A 983 -17.83 16.84 6.21
C GLY A 983 -16.96 18.08 5.95
N MET A 984 -16.69 18.40 4.67
CA MET A 984 -15.89 19.58 4.29
C MET A 984 -16.49 20.90 4.78
N ILE A 985 -17.82 21.07 4.76
CA ILE A 985 -18.48 22.28 5.30
C ILE A 985 -18.19 22.45 6.80
N GLY A 986 -18.14 21.35 7.56
CA GLY A 986 -17.69 21.37 8.96
C GLY A 986 -16.21 21.76 9.11
N LEU A 987 -15.36 21.36 8.17
CA LEU A 987 -13.92 21.65 8.17
C LEU A 987 -13.62 23.14 7.91
N LEU A 988 -14.27 23.75 6.89
CA LEU A 988 -14.12 25.19 6.61
C LEU A 988 -14.66 26.06 7.76
N ALA A 989 -15.77 25.66 8.40
CA ALA A 989 -16.28 26.33 9.59
C ALA A 989 -15.28 26.28 10.75
N ARG A 990 -14.63 25.14 10.98
CA ARG A 990 -13.61 24.96 12.03
C ARG A 990 -12.30 25.71 11.76
N ARG A 991 -11.83 25.79 10.51
CA ARG A 991 -10.65 26.62 10.15
C ARG A 991 -10.91 28.12 10.42
N ARG A 992 -12.09 28.66 10.04
CA ARG A 992 -12.47 30.06 10.33
C ARG A 992 -12.66 30.36 11.83
N ALA A 993 -13.00 29.37 12.65
CA ALA A 993 -13.09 29.55 14.10
C ALA A 993 -11.71 29.69 14.75
N ARG A 994 -10.71 28.87 14.34
CA ARG A 994 -9.35 28.92 14.90
C ARG A 994 -8.56 30.16 14.49
N SER A 995 -8.85 30.78 13.34
CA SER A 995 -8.21 32.04 12.90
C SER A 995 -8.67 33.30 13.67
N HIS A 996 -9.56 33.17 14.66
CA HIS A 996 -9.95 34.26 15.56
C HIS A 996 -9.53 34.03 17.02
N GLN A 997 -8.69 33.02 17.30
CA GLN A 997 -8.06 32.80 18.61
C GLN A 997 -6.57 32.45 18.53
N ARG A 998 -5.81 33.27 17.79
CA ARG A 998 -4.39 33.55 18.00
C ARG A 998 -4.15 35.04 17.74
#